data_AF-A0A9E2I4Z5-F1
#
_entry.id   AF-A0A9E2I4Z5-F1
#
_cell.length_a   1.000
_cell.length_b   1.000
_cell.length_c   1.000
_cell.angle_alpha   90.00
_cell.angle_beta   90.00
_cell.angle_gamma   90.00
#
_symmetry.space_group_name_H-M   'P 1'
#
loop_
_entity.id
_entity.type
_entity.pdbx_description
1 polymer ?
#
loop_
_entity_poly.entity_id
_entity_poly.type
_entity_poly.pdbx_seq_one_letter_code
_entity_poly.pdbx_strand_id
1 'polypeptide(L)'
;MNVKRHSNDTQPTQGQDLHLRVAEALTKDVGRGLTRLDPRDLEQLGVSIGDVVEITGKRSTVARAMPAYVEQRDKSLVQMDGILRANAGTGLDEKVVVRRVEVQPARKVALSPVETMRTTQRTAQARYLVTLLDGIPVTSGDQVRVNLFGARAQTFTVAETMPAGAVLINQNTAIRFIGEGAGRERGAITYEDIGGLHRETRRIREMIELPLRYPEVFERLGIDPPKGVLLHGPPGCGKTLIARAVAHETSANFTHINGPEVIDKWYGASEATLRKIFDEAESHAPAIIFIDEIDAIAPKREEMSGDRQVERRVVAQLLALMDGLTSRGNVIVIAATNIPNTLDPALRRPGRFDREISISVPDKGGRREILDIHTRGMPLAENVELEKLAATTHGFVGADLAALSREAAMSALRRLMPDIDFAQAKIPYEKLMALEVTMDDFLAALAEVEPSAIREVFTEIPDVGWVDIGGLEEIKQLLVETVEWPLRHVLIFEHAGVRPSKGILLHGPPGTGKTLLAKALARESEVNFIAVKGPQLLSKWVGESERGVREVFRKARMAAPCIIFFDEIDALAPRRSGGGDSQVTERVVSQLLTELDGIEELKGVVVLAATNRLDRVDPALLRPGRFDFLVELPIPDRDARLSILHIHTRGMPLTGDVSLESLADQTEGFSGADLEGLCREAALQAIREFLERSEKVGQENLEDFLVGNSHFEGALLARRRRQVSQ
;
A
#
# COMPACT_ATOMS: atom_id res chain seq x y z
N MET A 1 -21.67 70.99 -46.61
CA MET A 1 -22.06 69.59 -46.90
C MET A 1 -21.63 68.74 -45.73
N ASN A 2 -22.62 68.22 -45.01
CA ASN A 2 -22.49 67.29 -43.89
C ASN A 2 -21.79 66.01 -44.31
N VAL A 3 -20.91 65.46 -43.47
CA VAL A 3 -21.11 64.09 -42.91
C VAL A 3 -20.53 64.07 -41.49
N LYS A 4 -21.42 63.98 -40.51
CA LYS A 4 -21.13 63.77 -39.09
C LYS A 4 -20.96 62.27 -38.82
N ARG A 5 -19.96 61.97 -37.99
CA ARG A 5 -19.73 60.70 -37.29
C ARG A 5 -21.02 60.17 -36.66
N HIS A 6 -21.34 58.91 -36.90
CA HIS A 6 -22.23 58.11 -36.05
C HIS A 6 -21.39 57.00 -35.41
N SER A 7 -21.31 57.09 -34.10
CA SER A 7 -20.91 56.08 -33.13
C SER A 7 -21.82 54.86 -33.26
N ASN A 8 -21.23 53.69 -33.56
CA ASN A 8 -21.86 52.42 -33.21
C ASN A 8 -21.34 52.02 -31.83
N ASP A 9 -22.22 52.19 -30.84
CA ASP A 9 -22.20 51.44 -29.60
C ASP A 9 -22.25 49.95 -29.93
N THR A 10 -21.09 49.28 -29.89
CA THR A 10 -21.05 47.84 -29.65
C THR A 10 -20.92 47.63 -28.15
N GLN A 11 -22.06 47.36 -27.52
CA GLN A 11 -22.12 46.77 -26.18
C GLN A 11 -21.16 45.58 -26.08
N PRO A 12 -20.47 45.38 -24.95
CA PRO A 12 -19.67 44.18 -24.75
C PRO A 12 -20.61 42.97 -24.80
N THR A 13 -20.32 42.04 -25.71
CA THR A 13 -20.98 40.74 -25.82
C THR A 13 -21.00 40.07 -24.45
N GLN A 14 -22.20 39.95 -23.86
CA GLN A 14 -22.43 39.14 -22.67
C GLN A 14 -22.02 37.71 -23.02
N GLY A 15 -21.02 37.18 -22.29
CA GLY A 15 -20.59 35.79 -22.44
C GLY A 15 -21.79 34.86 -22.23
N GLN A 16 -21.92 33.84 -23.06
CA GLN A 16 -22.97 32.83 -22.90
C GLN A 16 -22.78 32.10 -21.57
N ASP A 17 -23.85 31.96 -20.80
CA ASP A 17 -23.86 31.13 -19.60
C ASP A 17 -23.90 29.66 -20.03
N LEU A 18 -22.93 28.87 -19.58
CA LEU A 18 -22.84 27.46 -19.90
C LEU A 18 -23.22 26.61 -18.68
N HIS A 19 -24.12 25.65 -18.88
CA HIS A 19 -24.50 24.70 -17.83
C HIS A 19 -23.67 23.43 -17.95
N LEU A 20 -22.80 23.19 -16.98
CA LEU A 20 -21.92 22.04 -16.94
C LEU A 20 -22.17 21.19 -15.70
N ARG A 21 -21.85 19.90 -15.80
CA ARG A 21 -21.93 18.98 -14.67
C ARG A 21 -20.58 18.88 -13.97
N VAL A 22 -20.57 18.99 -12.65
CA VAL A 22 -19.35 18.95 -11.83
C VAL A 22 -18.75 17.54 -11.85
N ALA A 23 -17.47 17.46 -12.18
CA ALA A 23 -16.67 16.23 -12.14
C ALA A 23 -15.46 16.42 -11.22
N GLU A 24 -14.90 15.30 -10.78
CA GLU A 24 -13.73 15.26 -9.92
C GLU A 24 -12.48 15.77 -10.66
N ALA A 25 -11.69 16.61 -9.99
CA ALA A 25 -10.39 17.06 -10.48
C ALA A 25 -9.30 16.00 -10.27
N LEU A 26 -8.26 16.03 -11.09
CA LEU A 26 -7.10 15.18 -10.87
C LEU A 26 -6.29 15.67 -9.66
N THR A 27 -5.67 14.73 -8.94
CA THR A 27 -4.86 14.95 -7.73
C THR A 27 -3.81 16.05 -7.86
N LYS A 28 -3.27 16.26 -9.07
CA LYS A 28 -2.26 17.29 -9.39
C LYS A 28 -2.80 18.71 -9.56
N ASP A 29 -4.11 18.86 -9.79
CA ASP A 29 -4.77 20.15 -10.00
C ASP A 29 -5.35 20.72 -8.68
N VAL A 30 -5.42 19.90 -7.62
CA VAL A 30 -5.99 20.25 -6.30
C VAL A 30 -5.22 21.40 -5.65
N GLY A 31 -5.96 22.39 -5.14
CA GLY A 31 -5.43 23.54 -4.39
C GLY A 31 -4.82 24.64 -5.27
N ARG A 32 -4.87 24.51 -6.60
CA ARG A 32 -4.30 25.48 -7.55
C ARG A 32 -5.32 26.51 -8.07
N GLY A 33 -6.58 26.41 -7.63
CA GLY A 33 -7.68 27.27 -8.12
C GLY A 33 -7.94 27.08 -9.61
N LEU A 34 -7.75 25.87 -10.13
CA LEU A 34 -7.93 25.53 -11.54
C LEU A 34 -9.24 24.80 -11.75
N THR A 35 -9.90 25.05 -12.87
CA THR A 35 -11.00 24.24 -13.37
C THR A 35 -10.70 23.78 -14.80
N ARG A 36 -11.08 22.54 -15.13
CA ARG A 36 -10.89 22.02 -16.51
C ARG A 36 -12.21 21.94 -17.24
N LEU A 37 -12.19 22.47 -18.47
CA LEU A 37 -13.33 22.58 -19.38
C LEU A 37 -12.96 21.99 -20.73
N ASP A 38 -13.95 21.50 -21.48
CA ASP A 38 -13.70 21.08 -22.86
C ASP A 38 -13.19 22.26 -23.70
N PRO A 39 -12.19 22.09 -24.59
CA PRO A 39 -11.82 23.11 -25.57
C PRO A 39 -13.01 23.73 -26.32
N ARG A 40 -14.06 22.94 -26.62
CA ARG A 40 -15.30 23.45 -27.24
C ARG A 40 -16.08 24.38 -26.33
N ASP A 41 -16.16 24.04 -25.04
CA ASP A 41 -16.84 24.85 -24.02
C ASP A 41 -16.07 26.16 -23.77
N LEU A 42 -14.73 26.12 -23.79
CA LEU A 42 -13.87 27.30 -23.72
C LEU A 42 -14.10 28.25 -24.90
N GLU A 43 -14.19 27.72 -26.12
CA GLU A 43 -14.51 28.50 -27.32
C GLU A 43 -15.90 29.13 -27.25
N GLN A 44 -16.91 28.38 -26.77
CA GLN A 44 -18.28 28.90 -26.58
C GLN A 44 -18.35 30.01 -25.53
N LEU A 45 -17.60 29.87 -24.42
CA LEU A 45 -17.48 30.89 -23.38
C LEU A 45 -16.65 32.11 -23.83
N GLY A 46 -15.92 32.01 -24.93
CA GLY A 46 -14.97 33.03 -25.40
C GLY A 46 -13.81 33.23 -24.42
N VAL A 47 -13.34 32.15 -23.79
CA VAL A 47 -12.33 32.13 -22.72
C VAL A 47 -11.05 31.49 -23.26
N SER A 48 -9.91 32.14 -23.08
CA SER A 48 -8.59 31.58 -23.44
C SER A 48 -8.03 30.70 -22.32
N ILE A 49 -7.03 29.87 -22.65
CA ILE A 49 -6.35 29.04 -21.65
C ILE A 49 -5.70 29.96 -20.59
N GLY A 50 -6.06 29.76 -19.32
CA GLY A 50 -5.56 30.54 -18.20
C GLY A 50 -6.40 31.78 -17.83
N ASP A 51 -7.45 32.09 -18.59
CA ASP A 51 -8.42 33.12 -18.20
C ASP A 51 -9.24 32.67 -16.98
N VAL A 52 -9.85 33.63 -16.28
CA VAL A 52 -10.67 33.35 -15.09
C VAL A 52 -12.14 33.23 -15.48
N VAL A 53 -12.78 32.20 -14.94
CA VAL A 53 -14.21 31.95 -15.06
C VAL A 53 -14.86 32.01 -13.69
N GLU A 54 -16.09 32.48 -13.66
CA GLU A 54 -16.94 32.42 -12.48
C GLU A 54 -17.84 31.20 -12.56
N ILE A 55 -17.88 30.45 -11.47
CA ILE A 55 -18.65 29.22 -11.32
C ILE A 55 -19.73 29.50 -10.28
N THR A 56 -20.98 29.40 -10.69
CA THR A 56 -22.15 29.65 -9.84
C THR A 56 -22.88 28.35 -9.55
N GLY A 57 -22.86 27.97 -8.28
CA GLY A 57 -23.66 26.90 -7.70
C GLY A 57 -24.71 27.47 -6.74
N LYS A 58 -24.66 27.05 -5.47
CA LYS A 58 -25.39 27.73 -4.37
C LYS A 58 -24.74 29.07 -4.01
N ARG A 59 -23.44 29.18 -4.26
CA ARG A 59 -22.62 30.39 -4.14
C ARG A 59 -21.81 30.55 -5.43
N SER A 60 -21.41 31.78 -5.71
CA SER A 60 -20.50 32.11 -6.81
C SER A 60 -19.05 32.10 -6.32
N THR A 61 -18.17 31.43 -7.07
CA THR A 61 -16.72 31.43 -6.86
C THR A 61 -15.99 31.59 -8.19
N VAL A 62 -14.66 31.71 -8.16
CA VAL A 62 -13.85 31.91 -9.37
C VAL A 62 -12.72 30.90 -9.48
N ALA A 63 -12.40 30.51 -10.71
CA ALA A 63 -11.34 29.56 -11.00
C ALA A 63 -10.66 29.88 -12.34
N ARG A 64 -9.41 29.44 -12.50
CA ARG A 64 -8.66 29.57 -13.75
C ARG A 64 -9.00 28.44 -14.70
N ALA A 65 -9.42 28.78 -15.90
CA ALA A 65 -9.86 27.82 -16.91
C ALA A 65 -8.68 27.16 -17.63
N MET A 66 -8.67 25.84 -17.64
CA MET A 66 -7.66 25.00 -18.30
C MET A 66 -8.36 23.98 -19.22
N PRO A 67 -7.69 23.49 -20.28
CA PRO A 67 -8.28 22.47 -21.14
C PRO A 67 -8.39 21.11 -20.43
N ALA A 68 -9.50 20.42 -20.65
CA ALA A 68 -9.73 19.05 -20.22
C ALA A 68 -8.86 18.05 -20.99
N TYR A 69 -8.50 16.95 -20.32
CA TYR A 69 -7.78 15.83 -20.92
C TYR A 69 -8.65 15.12 -21.95
N VAL A 70 -8.01 14.49 -22.94
CA VAL A 70 -8.66 13.85 -24.08
C VAL A 70 -9.76 12.87 -23.64
N GLU A 71 -9.53 12.13 -22.56
CA GLU A 71 -10.45 11.13 -22.01
C GLU A 71 -11.76 11.70 -21.44
N GLN A 72 -11.78 13.00 -21.11
CA GLN A 72 -12.92 13.67 -20.48
C GLN A 72 -13.65 14.67 -21.39
N ARG A 73 -13.22 14.78 -22.65
CA ARG A 73 -13.87 15.62 -23.66
C ARG A 73 -15.25 15.09 -24.07
N ASP A 74 -16.07 15.98 -24.61
CA ASP A 74 -17.42 15.76 -25.14
C ASP A 74 -18.46 15.26 -24.12
N LYS A 75 -18.21 15.50 -22.83
CA LYS A 75 -19.09 15.06 -21.73
C LYS A 75 -19.83 16.21 -21.02
N SER A 76 -19.65 17.46 -21.47
CA SER A 76 -20.17 18.68 -20.82
C SER A 76 -19.90 18.70 -19.31
N LEU A 77 -18.64 18.45 -18.95
CA LEU A 77 -18.17 18.37 -17.58
C LEU A 77 -17.29 19.57 -17.23
N VAL A 78 -17.36 20.00 -15.98
CA VAL A 78 -16.43 20.94 -15.37
C VAL A 78 -15.70 20.23 -14.24
N GLN A 79 -14.39 20.04 -14.39
CA GLN A 79 -13.60 19.42 -13.33
C GLN A 79 -13.26 20.45 -12.27
N MET A 80 -13.64 20.19 -11.03
CA MET A 80 -13.41 21.06 -9.89
C MET A 80 -12.81 20.23 -8.75
N ASP A 81 -11.86 20.79 -8.01
CA ASP A 81 -11.35 20.17 -6.80
C ASP A 81 -12.32 20.37 -5.62
N GLY A 82 -12.12 19.63 -4.52
CA GLY A 82 -12.98 19.73 -3.34
C GLY A 82 -13.06 21.13 -2.73
N ILE A 83 -12.03 21.96 -2.88
CA ILE A 83 -12.01 23.34 -2.36
C ILE A 83 -12.93 24.23 -3.19
N LEU A 84 -12.80 24.19 -4.53
CA LEU A 84 -13.70 24.94 -5.43
C LEU A 84 -15.14 24.47 -5.30
N ARG A 85 -15.37 23.16 -5.12
CA ARG A 85 -16.71 22.60 -4.85
C ARG A 85 -17.31 23.17 -3.55
N ALA A 86 -16.52 23.20 -2.47
CA ALA A 86 -16.94 23.79 -1.20
C ALA A 86 -17.22 25.30 -1.32
N ASN A 87 -16.41 26.02 -2.10
CA ASN A 87 -16.59 27.46 -2.35
C ASN A 87 -17.86 27.76 -3.16
N ALA A 88 -18.13 26.98 -4.21
CA ALA A 88 -19.35 27.07 -5.02
C ALA A 88 -20.59 26.53 -4.28
N GLY A 89 -20.38 25.73 -3.23
CA GLY A 89 -21.44 25.05 -2.48
C GLY A 89 -22.13 23.95 -3.29
N THR A 90 -21.36 23.19 -4.06
CA THR A 90 -21.85 22.19 -5.02
C THR A 90 -21.21 20.83 -4.77
N GLY A 91 -21.96 19.74 -4.90
CA GLY A 91 -21.43 18.38 -4.89
C GLY A 91 -20.95 17.90 -6.26
N LEU A 92 -20.35 16.71 -6.32
CA LEU A 92 -20.10 16.01 -7.58
C LEU A 92 -21.42 15.77 -8.34
N ASP A 93 -21.37 15.69 -9.67
CA ASP A 93 -22.53 15.44 -10.54
C ASP A 93 -23.67 16.49 -10.51
N GLU A 94 -23.55 17.55 -9.70
CA GLU A 94 -24.47 18.70 -9.74
C GLU A 94 -24.22 19.58 -10.96
N LYS A 95 -25.23 20.37 -11.35
CA LYS A 95 -25.10 21.35 -12.43
C LYS A 95 -24.66 22.69 -11.88
N VAL A 96 -23.70 23.30 -12.55
CA VAL A 96 -23.22 24.66 -12.28
C VAL A 96 -23.29 25.52 -13.52
N VAL A 97 -23.39 26.83 -13.31
CA VAL A 97 -23.32 27.82 -14.38
C VAL A 97 -21.90 28.37 -14.42
N VAL A 98 -21.26 28.27 -15.59
CA VAL A 98 -19.93 28.83 -15.82
C VAL A 98 -20.05 30.03 -16.75
N ARG A 99 -19.42 31.14 -16.37
CA ARG A 99 -19.38 32.37 -17.16
C ARG A 99 -17.99 32.99 -17.17
N ARG A 100 -17.66 33.71 -18.24
CA ARG A 100 -16.42 34.49 -18.31
C ARG A 100 -16.47 35.68 -17.35
N VAL A 101 -15.40 35.93 -16.61
CA VAL A 101 -15.26 37.10 -15.75
C VAL A 101 -13.88 37.73 -15.93
N GLU A 102 -13.82 39.06 -15.98
CA GLU A 102 -12.54 39.79 -15.95
C GLU A 102 -12.15 40.08 -14.51
N VAL A 103 -10.97 39.62 -14.11
CA VAL A 103 -10.44 39.84 -12.76
C VAL A 103 -9.31 40.85 -12.78
N GLN A 104 -9.22 41.64 -11.71
CA GLN A 104 -8.12 42.58 -11.51
C GLN A 104 -7.08 41.98 -10.54
N PRO A 105 -5.80 42.37 -10.66
CA PRO A 105 -4.79 42.01 -9.67
C PRO A 105 -5.15 42.53 -8.29
N ALA A 106 -5.09 41.66 -7.27
CA ALA A 106 -5.40 42.01 -5.90
C ALA A 106 -4.31 42.94 -5.33
N ARG A 107 -4.72 44.09 -4.78
CA ARG A 107 -3.82 44.96 -3.99
C ARG A 107 -3.69 44.47 -2.57
N LYS A 108 -4.80 44.01 -1.98
CA LYS A 108 -4.85 43.52 -0.60
C LYS A 108 -5.89 42.42 -0.47
N VAL A 109 -5.55 41.37 0.29
CA VAL A 109 -6.47 40.28 0.62
C VAL A 109 -6.42 40.04 2.12
N ALA A 110 -7.59 39.98 2.75
CA ALA A 110 -7.73 39.64 4.16
C ALA A 110 -8.06 38.16 4.30
N LEU A 111 -7.19 37.40 4.99
CA LEU A 111 -7.37 35.97 5.24
C LEU A 111 -7.66 35.73 6.72
N SER A 112 -8.66 34.91 7.00
CA SER A 112 -8.95 34.38 8.33
C SER A 112 -8.59 32.90 8.36
N PRO A 113 -7.71 32.44 9.26
CA PRO A 113 -7.45 31.01 9.39
C PRO A 113 -8.72 30.29 9.90
N VAL A 114 -9.00 29.09 9.38
CA VAL A 114 -10.10 28.26 9.86
C VAL A 114 -9.67 27.51 11.13
N GLU A 115 -8.44 26.99 11.13
CA GLU A 115 -7.81 26.32 12.27
C GLU A 115 -7.10 27.32 13.20
N THR A 116 -6.96 26.99 14.49
CA THR A 116 -6.28 27.86 15.46
C THR A 116 -4.80 28.03 15.09
N MET A 117 -4.37 29.29 14.92
CA MET A 117 -2.98 29.63 14.63
C MET A 117 -2.23 30.11 15.87
N ARG A 118 -0.98 29.65 16.04
CA ARG A 118 -0.05 30.23 17.02
C ARG A 118 0.41 31.62 16.56
N THR A 119 0.27 32.61 17.42
CA THR A 119 0.32 34.06 17.13
C THR A 119 1.67 34.61 16.65
N THR A 120 2.75 33.81 16.66
CA THR A 120 4.14 34.32 16.67
C THR A 120 4.81 34.53 15.30
N GLN A 121 4.11 34.37 14.16
CA GLN A 121 4.73 34.42 12.81
C GLN A 121 3.91 35.12 11.70
N ARG A 122 2.93 35.97 12.03
CA ARG A 122 2.02 36.58 11.03
C ARG A 122 2.70 37.36 9.90
N THR A 123 3.85 38.02 10.13
CA THR A 123 4.47 38.90 9.12
C THR A 123 5.41 38.18 8.15
N ALA A 124 6.17 37.19 8.62
CA ALA A 124 7.08 36.40 7.78
C ALA A 124 6.30 35.37 6.93
N GLN A 125 5.23 34.79 7.48
CA GLN A 125 4.34 33.87 6.76
C GLN A 125 3.54 34.57 5.66
N ALA A 126 3.23 35.86 5.80
CA ALA A 126 2.45 36.59 4.80
C ALA A 126 3.14 36.62 3.43
N ARG A 127 4.47 36.86 3.38
CA ARG A 127 5.23 36.85 2.12
C ARG A 127 5.27 35.47 1.48
N TYR A 128 5.44 34.43 2.30
CA TYR A 128 5.44 33.05 1.84
C TYR A 128 4.07 32.60 1.31
N LEU A 129 2.99 33.03 1.97
CA LEU A 129 1.64 32.74 1.52
C LEU A 129 1.32 33.41 0.19
N VAL A 130 1.83 34.62 -0.05
CA VAL A 130 1.71 35.26 -1.37
C VAL A 130 2.39 34.41 -2.44
N THR A 131 3.58 33.85 -2.18
CA THR A 131 4.25 32.97 -3.16
C THR A 131 3.48 31.67 -3.43
N LEU A 132 2.81 31.11 -2.42
CA LEU A 132 2.01 29.89 -2.58
C LEU A 132 0.64 30.14 -3.24
N LEU A 133 0.08 31.34 -3.04
CA LEU A 133 -1.23 31.73 -3.58
C LEU A 133 -1.09 32.51 -4.91
N ASP A 134 0.13 32.71 -5.41
CA ASP A 134 0.40 33.46 -6.64
C ASP A 134 -0.33 32.82 -7.83
N GLY A 135 -1.11 33.63 -8.55
CA GLY A 135 -1.93 33.19 -9.68
C GLY A 135 -3.22 32.46 -9.33
N ILE A 136 -3.61 32.41 -8.05
CA ILE A 136 -4.91 31.84 -7.61
C ILE A 136 -5.97 32.96 -7.63
N PRO A 137 -7.08 32.80 -8.38
CA PRO A 137 -8.20 33.72 -8.33
C PRO A 137 -9.05 33.45 -7.08
N VAL A 138 -9.52 34.51 -6.42
CA VAL A 138 -10.33 34.43 -5.20
C VAL A 138 -11.43 35.48 -5.18
N THR A 139 -12.53 35.16 -4.51
CA THR A 139 -13.57 36.12 -4.11
C THR A 139 -13.78 36.12 -2.59
N SER A 140 -14.48 37.14 -2.07
CA SER A 140 -14.83 37.20 -0.65
C SER A 140 -15.72 36.01 -0.27
N GLY A 141 -15.33 35.33 0.81
CA GLY A 141 -15.97 34.14 1.34
C GLY A 141 -15.46 32.82 0.77
N ASP A 142 -14.51 32.82 -0.16
CA ASP A 142 -13.83 31.61 -0.64
C ASP A 142 -12.89 31.03 0.43
N GLN A 143 -12.68 29.73 0.38
CA GLN A 143 -11.63 29.03 1.11
C GLN A 143 -10.45 28.77 0.19
N VAL A 144 -9.24 29.00 0.70
CA VAL A 144 -7.98 28.64 0.05
C VAL A 144 -7.19 27.73 0.98
N ARG A 145 -6.62 26.66 0.42
CA ARG A 145 -5.82 25.68 1.16
C ARG A 145 -4.38 25.80 0.71
N VAL A 146 -3.47 25.89 1.67
CA VAL A 146 -2.04 26.07 1.41
C VAL A 146 -1.23 25.07 2.23
N ASN A 147 -0.20 24.50 1.60
CA ASN A 147 0.71 23.58 2.25
C ASN A 147 1.90 24.37 2.78
N LEU A 148 1.91 24.64 4.08
CA LEU A 148 3.01 25.34 4.75
C LEU A 148 4.14 24.35 5.09
N PHE A 149 5.40 24.82 5.06
CA PHE A 149 6.56 24.00 5.44
C PHE A 149 6.37 23.35 6.82
N GLY A 150 6.51 22.03 6.88
CA GLY A 150 6.45 21.26 8.13
C GLY A 150 5.09 21.19 8.82
N ALA A 151 4.06 21.85 8.29
CA ALA A 151 2.69 21.79 8.79
C ALA A 151 1.76 21.16 7.75
N ARG A 152 0.75 20.42 8.22
CA ARG A 152 -0.31 19.91 7.34
C ARG A 152 -1.03 21.09 6.68
N ALA A 153 -1.62 20.83 5.51
CA ALA A 153 -2.38 21.80 4.72
C ALA A 153 -3.30 22.66 5.61
N GLN A 154 -3.12 23.97 5.58
CA GLN A 154 -3.88 24.92 6.37
C GLN A 154 -4.93 25.60 5.50
N THR A 155 -6.14 25.79 6.05
CA THR A 155 -7.24 26.40 5.31
C THR A 155 -7.52 27.82 5.80
N PHE A 156 -7.67 28.73 4.85
CA PHE A 156 -7.97 30.14 5.09
C PHE A 156 -9.26 30.53 4.39
N THR A 157 -10.11 31.27 5.07
CA THR A 157 -11.26 31.93 4.46
C THR A 157 -10.88 33.34 4.06
N VAL A 158 -11.16 33.73 2.82
CA VAL A 158 -11.01 35.08 2.31
C VAL A 158 -12.11 35.95 2.92
N ALA A 159 -11.76 36.81 3.86
CA ALA A 159 -12.72 37.72 4.48
C ALA A 159 -13.06 38.88 3.53
N GLU A 160 -12.02 39.53 2.97
CA GLU A 160 -12.16 40.73 2.15
C GLU A 160 -11.12 40.78 1.04
N THR A 161 -11.48 41.34 -0.10
CA THR A 161 -10.60 41.58 -1.25
C THR A 161 -10.57 43.07 -1.61
N MET A 162 -9.42 43.57 -2.05
CA MET A 162 -9.26 44.92 -2.59
C MET A 162 -8.57 44.86 -3.96
N PRO A 163 -9.22 45.29 -5.06
CA PRO A 163 -10.59 45.80 -5.16
C PRO A 163 -11.66 44.76 -4.75
N ALA A 164 -12.86 45.22 -4.39
CA ALA A 164 -13.96 44.34 -4.01
C ALA A 164 -14.45 43.51 -5.22
N GLY A 165 -14.73 42.22 -4.98
CA GLY A 165 -15.12 41.26 -6.02
C GLY A 165 -14.03 40.23 -6.29
N ALA A 166 -14.12 39.59 -7.45
CA ALA A 166 -13.16 38.59 -7.90
C ALA A 166 -11.81 39.23 -8.26
N VAL A 167 -10.74 38.74 -7.64
CA VAL A 167 -9.39 39.25 -7.83
C VAL A 167 -8.39 38.12 -8.02
N LEU A 168 -7.29 38.42 -8.71
CA LEU A 168 -6.16 37.50 -8.88
C LEU A 168 -5.06 37.84 -7.86
N ILE A 169 -4.66 36.87 -7.03
CA ILE A 169 -3.53 37.07 -6.11
C ILE A 169 -2.24 37.05 -6.93
N ASN A 170 -1.41 38.08 -6.78
CA ASN A 170 -0.09 38.17 -7.41
C ASN A 170 1.00 38.40 -6.35
N GLN A 171 2.27 38.29 -6.74
CA GLN A 171 3.44 38.58 -5.88
C GLN A 171 3.42 39.97 -5.18
N ASN A 172 2.69 40.94 -5.74
CA ASN A 172 2.56 42.29 -5.18
C ASN A 172 1.36 42.46 -4.22
N THR A 173 0.57 41.41 -4.00
CA THR A 173 -0.63 41.47 -3.15
C THR A 173 -0.26 41.49 -1.67
N ALA A 174 -0.80 42.45 -0.90
CA ALA A 174 -0.61 42.50 0.54
C ALA A 174 -1.61 41.60 1.29
N ILE A 175 -1.13 40.55 1.96
CA ILE A 175 -1.98 39.68 2.79
C ILE A 175 -2.10 40.25 4.22
N ARG A 176 -3.33 40.36 4.72
CA ARG A 176 -3.64 40.74 6.12
C ARG A 176 -4.37 39.59 6.82
N PHE A 177 -3.96 39.23 8.03
CA PHE A 177 -4.68 38.25 8.84
C PHE A 177 -5.77 38.89 9.70
N ILE A 178 -6.92 38.23 9.79
CA ILE A 178 -8.03 38.59 10.67
C ILE A 178 -8.36 37.39 11.57
N GLY A 179 -8.46 37.61 12.89
CA GLY A 179 -8.86 36.58 13.86
C GLY A 179 -7.77 35.57 14.26
N GLU A 180 -8.11 34.69 15.20
CA GLU A 180 -7.25 33.60 15.70
C GLU A 180 -7.70 32.21 15.21
N GLY A 181 -8.79 32.15 14.43
CA GLY A 181 -9.41 30.92 13.92
C GLY A 181 -10.55 30.42 14.82
N ALA A 182 -11.54 29.76 14.22
CA ALA A 182 -12.78 29.37 14.90
C ALA A 182 -12.70 28.03 15.64
N GLY A 183 -11.50 27.45 15.82
CA GLY A 183 -11.32 26.17 16.53
C GLY A 183 -12.05 24.99 15.89
N ARG A 184 -12.42 25.08 14.59
CA ARG A 184 -12.98 23.94 13.86
C ARG A 184 -11.90 22.88 13.68
N GLU A 185 -12.28 21.62 13.84
CA GLU A 185 -11.39 20.49 13.60
C GLU A 185 -10.82 20.54 12.17
N ARG A 186 -9.58 20.01 12.07
CA ARG A 186 -8.70 19.86 10.90
C ARG A 186 -9.45 19.84 9.56
N GLY A 187 -8.89 20.54 8.56
CA GLY A 187 -9.39 20.57 7.18
C GLY A 187 -9.90 19.21 6.70
N ALA A 188 -11.14 19.21 6.20
CA ALA A 188 -11.86 18.00 5.90
C ALA A 188 -11.24 17.21 4.75
N ILE A 189 -11.26 15.88 4.89
CA ILE A 189 -10.68 14.94 3.92
C ILE A 189 -11.67 14.80 2.76
N THR A 190 -11.18 14.86 1.54
CA THR A 190 -11.96 14.72 0.30
C THR A 190 -11.52 13.47 -0.46
N TYR A 191 -12.25 13.06 -1.50
CA TYR A 191 -11.87 11.90 -2.31
C TYR A 191 -10.50 12.09 -2.99
N GLU A 192 -10.13 13.32 -3.31
CA GLU A 192 -8.84 13.66 -3.91
C GLU A 192 -7.64 13.54 -2.94
N ASP A 193 -7.92 13.36 -1.66
CA ASP A 193 -6.94 13.07 -0.61
C ASP A 193 -6.81 11.55 -0.37
N ILE A 194 -7.46 10.70 -1.18
CA ILE A 194 -7.39 9.24 -1.16
C ILE A 194 -6.75 8.72 -2.45
N GLY A 195 -5.60 8.05 -2.34
CA GLY A 195 -4.89 7.46 -3.49
C GLY A 195 -5.09 5.95 -3.59
N GLY A 196 -5.15 5.42 -4.82
CA GLY A 196 -5.10 3.99 -5.11
C GLY A 196 -6.36 3.17 -4.84
N LEU A 197 -7.46 3.80 -4.41
CA LEU A 197 -8.71 3.11 -4.03
C LEU A 197 -9.91 3.48 -4.92
N HIS A 198 -9.66 3.79 -6.20
CA HIS A 198 -10.70 4.27 -7.12
C HIS A 198 -11.91 3.34 -7.26
N ARG A 199 -11.68 2.02 -7.25
CA ARG A 199 -12.75 1.01 -7.40
C ARG A 199 -13.60 0.95 -6.14
N GLU A 200 -12.96 0.95 -4.98
CA GLU A 200 -13.56 0.89 -3.66
C GLU A 200 -14.34 2.18 -3.38
N THR A 201 -13.75 3.34 -3.67
CA THR A 201 -14.39 4.65 -3.55
C THR A 201 -15.64 4.73 -4.44
N ARG A 202 -15.58 4.28 -5.70
CA ARG A 202 -16.77 4.25 -6.58
C ARG A 202 -17.90 3.40 -6.00
N ARG A 203 -17.59 2.20 -5.51
CA ARG A 203 -18.56 1.31 -4.87
C ARG A 203 -19.20 1.96 -3.65
N ILE A 204 -18.41 2.63 -2.81
CA ILE A 204 -18.91 3.29 -1.61
C ILE A 204 -19.79 4.49 -1.98
N ARG A 205 -19.43 5.26 -3.02
CA ARG A 205 -20.27 6.34 -3.56
C ARG A 205 -21.63 5.80 -4.02
N GLU A 206 -21.65 4.71 -4.79
CA GLU A 206 -22.89 4.09 -5.25
C GLU A 206 -23.78 3.61 -4.08
N MET A 207 -23.17 3.08 -3.02
CA MET A 207 -23.89 2.52 -1.87
C MET A 207 -24.33 3.54 -0.83
N ILE A 208 -23.61 4.67 -0.69
CA ILE A 208 -23.83 5.63 0.40
C ILE A 208 -24.27 6.99 -0.14
N GLU A 209 -23.62 7.52 -1.17
CA GLU A 209 -23.91 8.85 -1.71
C GLU A 209 -25.25 8.86 -2.47
N LEU A 210 -25.53 7.84 -3.29
CA LEU A 210 -26.78 7.79 -4.06
C LEU A 210 -28.04 7.75 -3.19
N PRO A 211 -28.15 6.91 -2.14
CA PRO A 211 -29.31 6.93 -1.25
C PRO A 211 -29.50 8.26 -0.53
N LEU A 212 -28.41 8.91 -0.10
CA LEU A 212 -28.48 10.15 0.66
C LEU A 212 -28.83 11.36 -0.21
N ARG A 213 -28.40 11.36 -1.49
CA ARG A 213 -28.64 12.48 -2.41
C ARG A 213 -29.91 12.34 -3.24
N TYR A 214 -30.31 11.12 -3.60
CA TYR A 214 -31.45 10.85 -4.49
C TYR A 214 -32.39 9.78 -3.90
N PRO A 215 -32.95 9.98 -2.69
CA PRO A 215 -33.83 8.99 -2.04
C PRO A 215 -35.06 8.64 -2.89
N GLU A 216 -35.58 9.59 -3.68
CA GLU A 216 -36.74 9.39 -4.55
C GLU A 216 -36.53 8.30 -5.62
N VAL A 217 -35.28 8.06 -6.03
CA VAL A 217 -34.94 7.00 -7.00
C VAL A 217 -35.17 5.63 -6.38
N PHE A 218 -34.77 5.46 -5.12
CA PHE A 218 -34.94 4.20 -4.37
C PHE A 218 -36.40 3.95 -4.05
N GLU A 219 -37.14 4.98 -3.63
CA GLU A 219 -38.58 4.91 -3.39
C GLU A 219 -39.36 4.48 -4.64
N ARG A 220 -39.03 5.07 -5.80
CA ARG A 220 -39.70 4.75 -7.07
C ARG A 220 -39.37 3.34 -7.57
N LEU A 221 -38.14 2.90 -7.37
CA LEU A 221 -37.71 1.54 -7.71
C LEU A 221 -38.21 0.49 -6.71
N GLY A 222 -38.72 0.90 -5.54
CA GLY A 222 -39.19 0.01 -4.49
C GLY A 222 -38.08 -0.82 -3.87
N ILE A 223 -36.84 -0.30 -3.85
CA ILE A 223 -35.67 -0.96 -3.28
C ILE A 223 -35.24 -0.23 -2.01
N ASP A 224 -34.92 -0.98 -0.96
CA ASP A 224 -34.34 -0.39 0.25
C ASP A 224 -32.85 -0.11 0.03
N PRO A 225 -32.34 1.05 0.49
CA PRO A 225 -30.90 1.32 0.48
C PRO A 225 -30.17 0.39 1.45
N PRO A 226 -28.86 0.15 1.22
CA PRO A 226 -28.06 -0.69 2.12
C PRO A 226 -27.97 -0.03 3.50
N LYS A 227 -28.18 -0.85 4.56
CA LYS A 227 -28.12 -0.36 5.94
C LYS A 227 -26.70 -0.35 6.50
N GLY A 228 -25.86 -1.27 6.01
CA GLY A 228 -24.53 -1.47 6.56
C GLY A 228 -23.47 -1.83 5.51
N VAL A 229 -22.33 -1.16 5.57
CA VAL A 229 -21.15 -1.48 4.75
C VAL A 229 -20.01 -1.95 5.65
N LEU A 230 -19.52 -3.17 5.42
CA LEU A 230 -18.35 -3.71 6.11
C LEU A 230 -17.09 -3.54 5.23
N LEU A 231 -16.14 -2.74 5.70
CA LEU A 231 -14.82 -2.56 5.11
C LEU A 231 -13.84 -3.55 5.76
N HIS A 232 -13.17 -4.37 4.98
CA HIS A 232 -12.17 -5.31 5.50
C HIS A 232 -10.87 -5.29 4.72
N GLY A 233 -9.74 -5.58 5.37
CA GLY A 233 -8.43 -5.62 4.71
C GLY A 233 -7.27 -5.43 5.69
N PRO A 234 -6.02 -5.35 5.22
CA PRO A 234 -4.87 -5.11 6.10
C PRO A 234 -4.95 -3.75 6.83
N PRO A 235 -4.34 -3.59 8.01
CA PRO A 235 -4.26 -2.31 8.69
C PRO A 235 -3.49 -1.29 7.84
N GLY A 236 -3.79 0.00 8.02
CA GLY A 236 -3.05 1.08 7.34
C GLY A 236 -3.38 1.30 5.85
N CYS A 237 -4.38 0.58 5.29
CA CYS A 237 -4.85 0.79 3.91
C CYS A 237 -5.89 1.93 3.77
N GLY A 238 -6.18 2.68 4.83
CA GLY A 238 -7.05 3.87 4.74
C GLY A 238 -8.56 3.64 4.90
N LYS A 239 -8.99 2.54 5.56
CA LYS A 239 -10.42 2.25 5.83
C LYS A 239 -11.14 3.44 6.50
N THR A 240 -10.56 3.97 7.57
CA THR A 240 -11.07 5.15 8.30
C THR A 240 -11.02 6.43 7.47
N LEU A 241 -10.03 6.57 6.58
CA LEU A 241 -9.90 7.75 5.70
C LEU A 241 -11.04 7.80 4.67
N ILE A 242 -11.37 6.66 4.06
CA ILE A 242 -12.49 6.59 3.10
C ILE A 242 -13.81 6.95 3.77
N ALA A 243 -14.12 6.39 4.93
CA ALA A 243 -15.37 6.68 5.63
C ALA A 243 -15.51 8.17 5.97
N ARG A 244 -14.41 8.81 6.41
CA ARG A 244 -14.38 10.26 6.69
C ARG A 244 -14.59 11.10 5.43
N ALA A 245 -13.98 10.71 4.31
CA ALA A 245 -14.13 11.43 3.05
C ALA A 245 -15.57 11.37 2.52
N VAL A 246 -16.21 10.20 2.61
CA VAL A 246 -17.60 10.01 2.19
C VAL A 246 -18.53 10.89 2.99
N ALA A 247 -18.38 10.91 4.32
CA ALA A 247 -19.24 11.73 5.18
C ALA A 247 -19.10 13.23 4.91
N HIS A 248 -17.88 13.68 4.63
CA HIS A 248 -17.64 15.06 4.25
C HIS A 248 -18.29 15.40 2.90
N GLU A 249 -18.10 14.57 1.87
CA GLU A 249 -18.65 14.84 0.53
C GLU A 249 -20.19 14.81 0.52
N THR A 250 -20.81 13.90 1.31
CA THR A 250 -22.28 13.85 1.45
C THR A 250 -22.83 14.91 2.42
N SER A 251 -21.97 15.70 3.06
CA SER A 251 -22.37 16.64 4.14
C SER A 251 -23.21 15.97 5.24
N ALA A 252 -22.94 14.70 5.52
CA ALA A 252 -23.66 13.92 6.53
C ALA A 252 -22.98 14.06 7.89
N ASN A 253 -23.74 14.00 8.98
CA ASN A 253 -23.16 14.01 10.33
C ASN A 253 -22.32 12.75 10.54
N PHE A 254 -21.04 12.90 10.92
CA PHE A 254 -20.11 11.77 11.06
C PHE A 254 -19.87 11.43 12.53
N THR A 255 -20.33 10.25 12.95
CA THR A 255 -20.10 9.75 14.31
C THR A 255 -19.09 8.61 14.27
N HIS A 256 -17.90 8.85 14.82
CA HIS A 256 -16.82 7.86 14.88
C HIS A 256 -16.82 7.13 16.21
N ILE A 257 -16.81 5.80 16.17
CA ILE A 257 -16.77 4.91 17.33
C ILE A 257 -15.57 3.96 17.13
N ASN A 258 -14.74 3.81 18.15
CA ASN A 258 -13.71 2.78 18.16
C ASN A 258 -14.19 1.58 18.99
N GLY A 259 -14.10 0.36 18.47
CA GLY A 259 -14.61 -0.85 19.10
C GLY A 259 -14.22 -1.00 20.58
N PRO A 260 -12.93 -0.93 20.93
CA PRO A 260 -12.47 -1.03 22.32
C PRO A 260 -13.05 0.04 23.26
N GLU A 261 -13.38 1.24 22.77
CA GLU A 261 -13.93 2.34 23.58
C GLU A 261 -15.36 2.06 24.04
N VAL A 262 -16.07 1.15 23.36
CA VAL A 262 -17.43 0.76 23.72
C VAL A 262 -17.45 -0.21 24.91
N ILE A 263 -16.38 -0.97 25.12
CA ILE A 263 -16.33 -2.04 26.12
C ILE A 263 -15.99 -1.45 27.49
N ASP A 264 -16.98 -1.46 28.38
CA ASP A 264 -16.88 -0.95 29.73
C ASP A 264 -16.93 -2.08 30.75
N LYS A 265 -16.27 -1.87 31.90
CA LYS A 265 -16.27 -2.86 33.00
C LYS A 265 -17.61 -2.93 33.73
N TRP A 266 -18.45 -1.90 33.59
CA TRP A 266 -19.71 -1.77 34.31
C TRP A 266 -20.86 -2.42 33.55
N TYR A 267 -21.66 -3.22 34.26
CA TYR A 267 -22.76 -3.97 33.66
C TYR A 267 -23.78 -3.04 32.98
N GLY A 268 -24.02 -3.25 31.68
CA GLY A 268 -25.02 -2.50 30.89
C GLY A 268 -24.57 -1.11 30.42
N ALA A 269 -23.40 -0.61 30.84
CA ALA A 269 -22.88 0.67 30.39
C ALA A 269 -22.60 0.67 28.88
N SER A 270 -21.93 -0.37 28.37
CA SER A 270 -21.65 -0.54 26.93
C SER A 270 -22.91 -0.56 26.07
N GLU A 271 -23.98 -1.21 26.54
CA GLU A 271 -25.26 -1.32 25.83
C GLU A 271 -25.96 0.05 25.77
N ALA A 272 -25.94 0.80 26.87
CA ALA A 272 -26.51 2.14 26.96
C ALA A 272 -25.74 3.14 26.10
N THR A 273 -24.40 3.06 26.07
CA THR A 273 -23.54 3.90 25.23
C THR A 273 -23.83 3.67 23.75
N LEU A 274 -23.92 2.42 23.30
CA LEU A 274 -24.28 2.11 21.91
C LEU A 274 -25.66 2.65 21.53
N ARG A 275 -26.66 2.48 22.41
CA ARG A 275 -28.01 3.00 22.16
C ARG A 275 -28.01 4.51 22.02
N LYS A 276 -27.35 5.21 22.95
CA LYS A 276 -27.23 6.66 22.92
C LYS A 276 -26.60 7.17 21.62
N ILE A 277 -25.56 6.50 21.13
CA ILE A 277 -24.88 6.90 19.89
C ILE A 277 -25.80 6.74 18.67
N PHE A 278 -26.56 5.64 18.60
CA PHE A 278 -27.51 5.42 17.51
C PHE A 278 -28.68 6.42 17.56
N ASP A 279 -29.22 6.69 18.75
CA ASP A 279 -30.29 7.68 18.95
C ASP A 279 -29.81 9.10 18.57
N GLU A 280 -28.59 9.47 18.96
CA GLU A 280 -27.97 10.76 18.58
C GLU A 280 -27.78 10.85 17.06
N ALA A 281 -27.32 9.79 16.40
CA ALA A 281 -27.16 9.77 14.96
C ALA A 281 -28.50 9.90 14.21
N GLU A 282 -29.55 9.22 14.67
CA GLU A 282 -30.90 9.31 14.10
C GLU A 282 -31.49 10.72 14.25
N SER A 283 -31.25 11.38 15.40
CA SER A 283 -31.69 12.77 15.61
C SER A 283 -30.98 13.81 14.73
N HIS A 284 -29.79 13.49 14.22
CA HIS A 284 -28.98 14.35 13.35
C HIS A 284 -28.92 13.84 11.90
N ALA A 285 -29.91 13.06 11.46
CA ALA A 285 -29.97 12.54 10.10
C ALA A 285 -30.01 13.67 9.03
N PRO A 286 -29.32 13.52 7.88
CA PRO A 286 -28.56 12.35 7.42
C PRO A 286 -27.23 12.16 8.17
N ALA A 287 -26.96 10.92 8.60
CA ALA A 287 -25.81 10.61 9.45
C ALA A 287 -25.10 9.31 9.04
N ILE A 288 -23.79 9.27 9.27
CA ILE A 288 -22.94 8.09 9.06
C ILE A 288 -22.32 7.71 10.41
N ILE A 289 -22.61 6.49 10.85
CA ILE A 289 -21.97 5.88 12.02
C ILE A 289 -20.81 5.04 11.52
N PHE A 290 -19.57 5.38 11.91
CA PHE A 290 -18.39 4.60 11.59
C PHE A 290 -17.89 3.85 12.83
N ILE A 291 -17.85 2.52 12.75
CA ILE A 291 -17.34 1.63 13.80
C ILE A 291 -16.00 1.07 13.35
N ASP A 292 -14.90 1.58 13.91
CA ASP A 292 -13.57 0.99 13.69
C ASP A 292 -13.34 -0.20 14.63
N GLU A 293 -12.49 -1.14 14.22
CA GLU A 293 -12.16 -2.36 14.99
C GLU A 293 -13.41 -3.10 15.51
N ILE A 294 -14.41 -3.29 14.65
CA ILE A 294 -15.68 -3.94 15.04
C ILE A 294 -15.47 -5.38 15.58
N ASP A 295 -14.37 -6.02 15.23
CA ASP A 295 -13.96 -7.32 15.77
C ASP A 295 -13.68 -7.31 17.27
N ALA A 296 -13.38 -6.16 17.87
CA ALA A 296 -13.26 -6.03 19.32
C ALA A 296 -14.62 -6.19 20.03
N ILE A 297 -15.71 -5.67 19.44
CA ILE A 297 -17.04 -5.69 20.06
C ILE A 297 -17.92 -6.84 19.57
N ALA A 298 -17.59 -7.43 18.41
CA ALA A 298 -18.39 -8.47 17.81
C ALA A 298 -17.64 -9.73 17.34
N PRO A 299 -16.87 -10.39 18.22
CA PRO A 299 -16.25 -11.67 17.90
C PRO A 299 -17.29 -12.80 17.77
N LYS A 300 -16.85 -13.99 17.31
CA LYS A 300 -17.68 -15.19 17.22
C LYS A 300 -18.12 -15.70 18.59
N ARG A 301 -19.38 -16.11 18.70
CA ARG A 301 -19.97 -16.63 19.95
C ARG A 301 -19.30 -17.89 20.49
N GLU A 302 -18.75 -18.72 19.59
CA GLU A 302 -18.05 -19.97 19.90
C GLU A 302 -16.68 -19.72 20.54
N GLU A 303 -16.03 -18.61 20.20
CA GLU A 303 -14.71 -18.21 20.75
C GLU A 303 -14.84 -17.46 22.09
N MET A 304 -16.06 -17.08 22.48
CA MET A 304 -16.32 -16.43 23.76
C MET A 304 -16.43 -17.46 24.89
N SER A 305 -15.37 -17.59 25.69
CA SER A 305 -15.40 -18.30 26.97
C SER A 305 -16.51 -17.78 27.89
N GLY A 306 -16.95 -18.59 28.87
CA GLY A 306 -18.04 -18.25 29.80
C GLY A 306 -17.90 -16.90 30.51
N ASP A 307 -16.67 -16.41 30.69
CA ASP A 307 -16.36 -15.13 31.35
C ASP A 307 -16.62 -13.89 30.49
N ARG A 308 -16.89 -14.03 29.17
CA ARG A 308 -17.12 -12.91 28.23
C ARG A 308 -18.61 -12.64 27.98
N GLN A 309 -19.41 -12.68 29.04
CA GLN A 309 -20.87 -12.45 28.96
C GLN A 309 -21.23 -10.99 28.60
N VAL A 310 -20.33 -10.03 28.85
CA VAL A 310 -20.50 -8.63 28.44
C VAL A 310 -20.44 -8.49 26.92
N GLU A 311 -19.44 -9.08 26.27
CA GLU A 311 -19.27 -9.07 24.80
C GLU A 311 -20.49 -9.67 24.10
N ARG A 312 -20.99 -10.82 24.56
CA ARG A 312 -22.21 -11.46 24.00
C ARG A 312 -23.41 -10.53 23.96
N ARG A 313 -23.58 -9.71 25.00
CA ARG A 313 -24.72 -8.78 25.09
C ARG A 313 -24.52 -7.55 24.24
N VAL A 314 -23.30 -7.04 24.14
CA VAL A 314 -22.92 -5.96 23.22
C VAL A 314 -23.22 -6.37 21.77
N VAL A 315 -22.86 -7.59 21.36
CA VAL A 315 -23.22 -8.13 20.04
C VAL A 315 -24.73 -8.19 19.85
N ALA A 316 -25.47 -8.75 20.81
CA ALA A 316 -26.92 -8.84 20.72
C ALA A 316 -27.58 -7.45 20.60
N GLN A 317 -27.09 -6.47 21.35
CA GLN A 317 -27.56 -5.09 21.30
C GLN A 317 -27.24 -4.43 19.95
N LEU A 318 -26.03 -4.61 19.41
CA LEU A 318 -25.67 -4.08 18.09
C LEU A 318 -26.55 -4.68 16.98
N LEU A 319 -26.83 -5.99 17.04
CA LEU A 319 -27.74 -6.66 16.10
C LEU A 319 -29.16 -6.07 16.20
N ALA A 320 -29.66 -5.84 17.42
CA ALA A 320 -30.97 -5.25 17.63
C ALA A 320 -31.06 -3.80 17.13
N LEU A 321 -29.99 -3.01 17.30
CA LEU A 321 -29.92 -1.64 16.78
C LEU A 321 -29.91 -1.63 15.24
N MET A 322 -29.12 -2.49 14.60
CA MET A 322 -29.08 -2.62 13.14
C MET A 322 -30.44 -3.05 12.55
N ASP A 323 -31.12 -4.00 13.19
CA ASP A 323 -32.45 -4.45 12.77
C ASP A 323 -33.52 -3.36 12.98
N GLY A 324 -33.35 -2.55 14.04
CA GLY A 324 -34.24 -1.44 14.39
C GLY A 324 -34.11 -0.19 13.52
N LEU A 325 -33.03 -0.06 12.73
CA LEU A 325 -32.85 1.07 11.81
C LEU A 325 -33.97 1.08 10.76
N THR A 326 -34.75 2.16 10.76
CA THR A 326 -35.80 2.38 9.75
C THR A 326 -35.16 2.85 8.43
N SER A 327 -35.67 2.37 7.29
CA SER A 327 -35.17 2.79 5.97
C SER A 327 -35.40 4.27 5.65
N ARG A 328 -36.23 4.96 6.46
CA ARG A 328 -36.47 6.41 6.37
C ARG A 328 -35.47 7.26 7.17
N GLY A 329 -34.68 6.66 8.05
CA GLY A 329 -33.82 7.38 8.98
C GLY A 329 -32.59 8.03 8.35
N ASN A 330 -32.27 7.75 7.07
CA ASN A 330 -31.05 8.25 6.40
C ASN A 330 -29.76 8.06 7.23
N VAL A 331 -29.72 7.01 8.05
CA VAL A 331 -28.54 6.61 8.84
C VAL A 331 -27.92 5.40 8.18
N ILE A 332 -26.63 5.49 7.87
CA ILE A 332 -25.85 4.40 7.27
C ILE A 332 -24.74 4.02 8.25
N VAL A 333 -24.58 2.72 8.49
CA VAL A 333 -23.52 2.20 9.37
C VAL A 333 -22.37 1.65 8.55
N ILE A 334 -21.17 2.18 8.75
CA ILE A 334 -19.94 1.67 8.14
C ILE A 334 -19.12 1.02 9.25
N ALA A 335 -18.68 -0.22 9.07
CA ALA A 335 -17.79 -0.88 10.01
C ALA A 335 -16.46 -1.26 9.35
N ALA A 336 -15.36 -1.20 10.08
CA ALA A 336 -14.04 -1.58 9.61
C ALA A 336 -13.46 -2.72 10.48
N THR A 337 -12.86 -3.72 9.82
CA THR A 337 -12.13 -4.80 10.50
C THR A 337 -10.89 -5.20 9.72
N ASN A 338 -9.89 -5.73 10.40
CA ASN A 338 -8.74 -6.36 9.76
C ASN A 338 -8.97 -7.87 9.51
N ILE A 339 -9.87 -8.49 10.29
CA ILE A 339 -10.05 -9.95 10.32
C ILE A 339 -11.54 -10.28 10.19
N PRO A 340 -12.14 -10.25 8.98
CA PRO A 340 -13.58 -10.46 8.81
C PRO A 340 -14.08 -11.84 9.27
N ASN A 341 -13.17 -12.81 9.43
CA ASN A 341 -13.50 -14.17 9.86
C ASN A 341 -13.68 -14.31 11.37
N THR A 342 -13.27 -13.34 12.20
CA THR A 342 -13.51 -13.35 13.65
C THR A 342 -14.89 -12.81 14.00
N LEU A 343 -15.56 -12.12 13.07
CA LEU A 343 -16.86 -11.52 13.30
C LEU A 343 -18.00 -12.53 13.43
N ASP A 344 -18.99 -12.20 14.27
CA ASP A 344 -20.24 -12.95 14.35
C ASP A 344 -20.91 -13.02 12.96
N PRO A 345 -21.14 -14.22 12.40
CA PRO A 345 -21.76 -14.38 11.08
C PRO A 345 -23.15 -13.74 10.97
N ALA A 346 -23.85 -13.50 12.08
CA ALA A 346 -25.13 -12.83 12.11
C ALA A 346 -25.04 -11.37 11.65
N LEU A 347 -23.90 -10.69 11.86
CA LEU A 347 -23.70 -9.30 11.42
C LEU A 347 -23.58 -9.19 9.88
N ARG A 348 -23.07 -10.24 9.23
CA ARG A 348 -22.82 -10.31 7.78
C ARG A 348 -24.04 -10.76 6.96
N ARG A 349 -25.21 -10.89 7.59
CA ARG A 349 -26.44 -11.31 6.92
C ARG A 349 -27.12 -10.11 6.23
N PRO A 350 -27.82 -10.33 5.11
CA PRO A 350 -28.63 -9.30 4.46
C PRO A 350 -29.58 -8.60 5.45
N GLY A 351 -29.65 -7.27 5.38
CA GLY A 351 -30.39 -6.41 6.31
C GLY A 351 -29.56 -5.81 7.45
N ARG A 352 -28.28 -6.20 7.59
CA ARG A 352 -27.30 -5.62 8.53
C ARG A 352 -26.10 -5.08 7.78
N PHE A 353 -24.94 -5.75 7.83
CA PHE A 353 -23.85 -5.53 6.88
C PHE A 353 -24.10 -6.39 5.64
N ASP A 354 -24.99 -5.90 4.78
CA ASP A 354 -25.37 -6.55 3.54
C ASP A 354 -24.36 -6.33 2.41
N ARG A 355 -23.41 -5.40 2.60
CA ARG A 355 -22.34 -5.10 1.66
C ARG A 355 -20.98 -5.23 2.30
N GLU A 356 -20.09 -5.96 1.63
CA GLU A 356 -18.70 -6.12 2.05
C GLU A 356 -17.77 -5.57 0.96
N ILE A 357 -16.76 -4.81 1.39
CA ILE A 357 -15.76 -4.22 0.52
C ILE A 357 -14.37 -4.59 1.04
N SER A 358 -13.64 -5.34 0.21
CA SER A 358 -12.24 -5.65 0.45
C SER A 358 -11.36 -4.49 0.04
N ILE A 359 -10.61 -3.92 0.98
CA ILE A 359 -9.57 -2.92 0.75
C ILE A 359 -8.22 -3.65 0.79
N SER A 360 -7.64 -3.84 -0.39
CA SER A 360 -6.36 -4.54 -0.56
C SER A 360 -5.18 -3.58 -0.47
N VAL A 361 -3.97 -4.15 -0.42
CA VAL A 361 -2.72 -3.40 -0.54
C VAL A 361 -2.69 -2.71 -1.92
N PRO A 362 -2.28 -1.42 -2.00
CA PRO A 362 -2.27 -0.69 -3.25
C PRO A 362 -1.28 -1.29 -4.27
N ASP A 363 -1.67 -1.29 -5.54
CA ASP A 363 -0.81 -1.63 -6.66
C ASP A 363 0.22 -0.52 -6.96
N LYS A 364 1.09 -0.72 -7.95
CA LYS A 364 2.13 0.27 -8.29
C LYS A 364 1.53 1.65 -8.58
N GLY A 365 0.43 1.71 -9.34
CA GLY A 365 -0.26 2.95 -9.68
C GLY A 365 -0.86 3.63 -8.44
N GLY A 366 -1.52 2.86 -7.58
CA GLY A 366 -2.07 3.35 -6.33
C GLY A 366 -1.00 3.86 -5.37
N ARG A 367 0.15 3.17 -5.27
CA ARG A 367 1.29 3.65 -4.47
C ARG A 367 1.84 4.96 -5.01
N ARG A 368 1.93 5.10 -6.33
CA ARG A 368 2.35 6.36 -6.98
C ARG A 368 1.42 7.52 -6.61
N GLU A 369 0.11 7.31 -6.65
CA GLU A 369 -0.90 8.30 -6.26
C GLU A 369 -0.82 8.65 -4.77
N ILE A 370 -0.65 7.66 -3.90
CA ILE A 370 -0.48 7.88 -2.45
C ILE A 370 0.78 8.70 -2.18
N LEU A 371 1.89 8.41 -2.88
CA LEU A 371 3.11 9.21 -2.82
C LEU A 371 2.88 10.63 -3.30
N ASP A 372 2.14 10.86 -4.40
CA ASP A 372 1.77 12.21 -4.86
C ASP A 372 0.99 12.98 -3.78
N ILE A 373 0.06 12.33 -3.08
CA ILE A 373 -0.71 12.95 -2.01
C ILE A 373 0.19 13.35 -0.83
N HIS A 374 1.04 12.44 -0.36
CA HIS A 374 1.93 12.72 0.78
C HIS A 374 3.06 13.70 0.45
N THR A 375 3.47 13.78 -0.82
CA THR A 375 4.52 14.68 -1.29
C THR A 375 4.00 16.04 -1.78
N ARG A 376 2.68 16.23 -1.93
CA ARG A 376 2.04 17.48 -2.40
C ARG A 376 2.49 18.75 -1.67
N GLY A 377 2.85 18.64 -0.39
CA GLY A 377 3.32 19.76 0.43
C GLY A 377 4.82 19.78 0.72
N MET A 378 5.57 18.85 0.12
CA MET A 378 6.99 18.69 0.38
C MET A 378 7.82 19.37 -0.71
N PRO A 379 8.90 20.09 -0.36
CA PRO A 379 9.83 20.66 -1.32
C PRO A 379 10.69 19.53 -1.91
N LEU A 380 10.25 18.94 -3.02
CA LEU A 380 11.02 17.89 -3.69
C LEU A 380 12.06 18.50 -4.63
N ALA A 381 13.28 17.98 -4.60
CA ALA A 381 14.29 18.27 -5.62
C ALA A 381 13.90 17.63 -6.97
N GLU A 382 14.42 18.17 -8.08
CA GLU A 382 14.13 17.69 -9.45
C GLU A 382 14.51 16.21 -9.68
N ASN A 383 15.44 15.68 -8.88
CA ASN A 383 15.91 14.29 -8.97
C ASN A 383 14.97 13.27 -8.33
N VAL A 384 13.86 13.68 -7.72
CA VAL A 384 12.94 12.76 -7.03
C VAL A 384 12.00 12.08 -8.04
N GLU A 385 12.30 10.82 -8.34
CA GLU A 385 11.49 9.97 -9.22
C GLU A 385 10.48 9.12 -8.43
N LEU A 386 9.30 9.66 -8.19
CA LEU A 386 8.24 8.97 -7.45
C LEU A 386 7.75 7.67 -8.14
N GLU A 387 7.91 7.56 -9.46
CA GLU A 387 7.59 6.33 -10.22
C GLU A 387 8.53 5.17 -9.85
N LYS A 388 9.82 5.49 -9.63
CA LYS A 388 10.82 4.53 -9.19
C LYS A 388 10.55 4.09 -7.74
N LEU A 389 10.18 5.03 -6.86
CA LEU A 389 9.79 4.73 -5.48
C LEU A 389 8.55 3.83 -5.42
N ALA A 390 7.54 4.10 -6.26
CA ALA A 390 6.36 3.24 -6.35
C ALA A 390 6.70 1.82 -6.83
N ALA A 391 7.68 1.68 -7.72
CA ALA A 391 8.20 0.37 -8.14
C ALA A 391 8.89 -0.34 -6.97
N THR A 392 9.78 0.31 -6.22
CA THR A 392 10.57 -0.37 -5.16
C THR A 392 9.80 -0.65 -3.87
N THR A 393 8.68 0.04 -3.62
CA THR A 393 7.86 -0.06 -2.39
C THR A 393 6.82 -1.19 -2.44
N HIS A 394 7.22 -2.39 -2.87
CA HIS A 394 6.31 -3.54 -2.90
C HIS A 394 5.77 -3.87 -1.50
N GLY A 395 4.46 -4.09 -1.39
CA GLY A 395 3.80 -4.43 -0.13
C GLY A 395 3.59 -3.25 0.83
N PHE A 396 4.04 -2.04 0.51
CA PHE A 396 3.80 -0.87 1.35
C PHE A 396 2.31 -0.48 1.30
N VAL A 397 1.69 -0.29 2.46
CA VAL A 397 0.34 0.27 2.57
C VAL A 397 0.38 1.80 2.63
N GLY A 398 -0.78 2.46 2.56
CA GLY A 398 -0.86 3.92 2.61
C GLY A 398 -0.18 4.52 3.86
N ALA A 399 -0.35 3.87 5.02
CA ALA A 399 0.34 4.26 6.24
C ALA A 399 1.87 4.16 6.16
N ASP A 400 2.40 3.14 5.47
CA ASP A 400 3.84 2.94 5.28
C ASP A 400 4.41 3.99 4.34
N LEU A 401 3.72 4.29 3.23
CA LEU A 401 4.13 5.35 2.30
C LEU A 401 4.08 6.73 2.95
N ALA A 402 3.11 6.96 3.85
CA ALA A 402 3.07 8.16 4.68
C ALA A 402 4.25 8.22 5.66
N ALA A 403 4.67 7.08 6.22
CA ALA A 403 5.84 6.97 7.07
C ALA A 403 7.14 7.19 6.29
N LEU A 404 7.28 6.58 5.12
CA LEU A 404 8.39 6.76 4.19
C LEU A 404 8.58 8.23 3.83
N SER A 405 7.50 8.91 3.43
CA SER A 405 7.51 10.34 3.10
C SER A 405 7.94 11.20 4.30
N ARG A 406 7.48 10.84 5.50
CA ARG A 406 7.85 11.54 6.74
C ARG A 406 9.30 11.32 7.12
N GLU A 407 9.82 10.11 6.94
CA GLU A 407 11.20 9.77 7.25
C GLU A 407 12.16 10.41 6.25
N ALA A 408 11.80 10.48 4.97
CA ALA A 408 12.56 11.24 3.97
C ALA A 408 12.66 12.73 4.34
N ALA A 409 11.55 13.34 4.78
CA ALA A 409 11.56 14.72 5.29
C ALA A 409 12.40 14.87 6.57
N MET A 410 12.40 13.86 7.45
CA MET A 410 13.22 13.82 8.65
C MET A 410 14.72 13.68 8.32
N SER A 411 15.08 12.88 7.33
CA SER A 411 16.46 12.76 6.81
C SER A 411 16.96 14.11 6.30
N ALA A 412 16.15 14.81 5.49
CA ALA A 412 16.48 16.15 5.02
C ALA A 412 16.65 17.14 6.19
N LEU A 413 15.84 17.02 7.25
CA LEU A 413 16.00 17.83 8.46
C LEU A 413 17.28 17.47 9.24
N ARG A 414 17.62 16.18 9.39
CA ARG A 414 18.86 15.73 10.05
C ARG A 414 20.11 16.27 9.34
N ARG A 415 20.08 16.41 8.01
CA ARG A 415 21.15 17.06 7.24
C ARG A 415 21.34 18.54 7.60
N LEU A 416 20.25 19.23 7.98
CA LEU A 416 20.28 20.64 8.34
C LEU A 416 20.55 20.87 9.84
N MET A 417 20.39 19.84 10.69
CA MET A 417 20.62 19.93 12.14
C MET A 417 22.03 20.41 12.57
N PRO A 418 23.14 19.99 11.94
CA PRO A 418 24.48 20.45 12.31
C PRO A 418 24.68 21.96 12.14
N ASP A 419 23.95 22.58 11.21
CA ASP A 419 24.03 24.01 10.89
C ASP A 419 23.00 24.86 11.64
N ILE A 420 22.19 24.24 12.51
CA ILE A 420 21.23 24.92 13.39
C ILE A 420 21.89 25.14 14.75
N ASP A 421 22.01 26.41 15.12
CA ASP A 421 22.31 26.78 16.50
C ASP A 421 21.06 26.59 17.37
N PHE A 422 21.01 25.51 18.15
CA PHE A 422 19.91 25.22 19.08
C PHE A 422 19.77 26.25 20.20
N ALA A 423 20.76 27.13 20.42
CA ALA A 423 20.65 28.26 21.34
C ALA A 423 19.78 29.39 20.76
N GLN A 424 19.62 29.45 19.43
CA GLN A 424 18.67 30.36 18.79
C GLN A 424 17.27 29.75 18.83
N ALA A 425 16.32 30.51 19.40
CA ALA A 425 14.93 30.08 19.49
C ALA A 425 14.23 29.87 18.12
N LYS A 426 14.87 30.24 17.00
CA LYS A 426 14.29 30.24 15.65
C LYS A 426 15.35 29.99 14.58
N ILE A 427 15.01 29.18 13.59
CA ILE A 427 15.82 28.94 12.38
C ILE A 427 15.62 30.14 11.41
N PRO A 428 16.69 30.71 10.82
CA PRO A 428 16.57 31.75 9.80
C PRO A 428 15.71 31.33 8.60
N TYR A 429 14.87 32.24 8.12
CA TYR A 429 13.90 31.96 7.05
C TYR A 429 14.55 31.54 5.72
N GLU A 430 15.72 32.10 5.39
CA GLU A 430 16.48 31.75 4.19
C GLU A 430 16.94 30.28 4.21
N LYS A 431 17.33 29.75 5.37
CA LYS A 431 17.69 28.33 5.52
C LYS A 431 16.49 27.39 5.39
N LEU A 432 15.29 27.86 5.78
CA LEU A 432 14.06 27.08 5.62
C LEU A 432 13.62 27.00 4.16
N MET A 433 13.84 28.06 3.36
CA MET A 433 13.52 28.06 1.94
C MET A 433 14.48 27.22 1.09
N ALA A 434 15.72 27.03 1.55
CA ALA A 434 16.71 26.17 0.90
C ALA A 434 16.53 24.68 1.22
N LEU A 435 15.56 24.31 2.08
CA LEU A 435 15.34 22.92 2.46
C LEU A 435 14.60 22.18 1.36
N GLU A 436 15.28 21.23 0.75
CA GLU A 436 14.74 20.32 -0.27
C GLU A 436 14.97 18.87 0.15
N VAL A 437 13.98 18.02 -0.16
CA VAL A 437 14.02 16.57 0.02
C VAL A 437 14.53 15.96 -1.29
N THR A 438 15.62 15.21 -1.19
CA THR A 438 16.30 14.62 -2.34
C THR A 438 15.97 13.13 -2.49
N MET A 439 16.30 12.53 -3.64
CA MET A 439 16.12 11.09 -3.83
C MET A 439 16.91 10.26 -2.81
N ASP A 440 18.10 10.70 -2.40
CA ASP A 440 18.91 10.00 -1.39
C ASP A 440 18.23 9.96 -0.03
N ASP A 441 17.45 11.00 0.32
CA ASP A 441 16.66 11.02 1.56
C ASP A 441 15.55 9.95 1.53
N PHE A 442 14.94 9.70 0.37
CA PHE A 442 13.98 8.60 0.19
C PHE A 442 14.65 7.23 0.22
N LEU A 443 15.85 7.10 -0.36
CA LEU A 443 16.61 5.85 -0.31
C LEU A 443 17.06 5.51 1.11
N ALA A 444 17.50 6.50 1.89
CA ALA A 444 17.81 6.34 3.31
C ALA A 444 16.56 5.95 4.11
N ALA A 445 15.42 6.60 3.83
CA ALA A 445 14.16 6.27 4.47
C ALA A 445 13.66 4.84 4.17
N LEU A 446 13.91 4.32 2.95
CA LEU A 446 13.58 2.93 2.60
C LEU A 446 14.38 1.90 3.42
N ALA A 447 15.57 2.26 3.90
CA ALA A 447 16.37 1.38 4.75
C ALA A 447 15.83 1.28 6.19
N GLU A 448 15.07 2.28 6.66
CA GLU A 448 14.52 2.34 8.02
C GLU A 448 13.04 1.94 8.10
N VAL A 449 12.26 2.19 7.03
CA VAL A 449 10.81 1.95 7.03
C VAL A 449 10.51 0.55 6.49
N GLU A 450 10.07 -0.32 7.39
CA GLU A 450 9.56 -1.65 7.03
C GLU A 450 8.08 -1.63 6.64
N PRO A 451 7.67 -2.38 5.60
CA PRO A 451 6.27 -2.50 5.22
C PRO A 451 5.41 -3.26 6.24
N SER A 452 4.28 -2.68 6.60
CA SER A 452 3.32 -3.23 7.57
C SER A 452 2.61 -4.49 7.04
N ALA A 453 2.40 -4.62 5.73
CA ALA A 453 1.84 -5.85 5.17
C ALA A 453 2.78 -7.05 5.31
N ILE A 454 4.09 -6.80 5.28
CA ILE A 454 5.13 -7.84 5.44
C ILE A 454 5.30 -8.23 6.92
N ARG A 455 4.95 -7.35 7.87
CA ARG A 455 4.92 -7.71 9.31
C ARG A 455 3.95 -8.84 9.63
N GLU A 456 2.88 -9.01 8.86
CA GLU A 456 2.01 -10.19 8.96
C GLU A 456 2.46 -11.35 8.05
N VAL A 457 3.08 -11.06 6.91
CA VAL A 457 3.44 -12.04 5.87
C VAL A 457 4.95 -12.09 5.70
N PHE A 458 5.60 -13.04 6.40
CA PHE A 458 7.00 -13.41 6.18
C PHE A 458 7.22 -13.71 4.69
N THR A 459 7.68 -12.71 3.94
CA THR A 459 8.05 -12.83 2.54
C THR A 459 9.41 -12.15 2.39
N GLU A 460 10.45 -12.98 2.34
CA GLU A 460 11.80 -12.56 2.01
C GLU A 460 11.97 -12.80 0.52
N ILE A 461 12.31 -11.78 -0.28
CA ILE A 461 12.85 -12.05 -1.62
C ILE A 461 14.28 -12.57 -1.39
N PRO A 462 14.61 -13.80 -1.80
CA PRO A 462 15.91 -14.35 -1.52
C PRO A 462 17.02 -13.61 -2.29
N ASP A 463 18.18 -13.40 -1.66
CA ASP A 463 19.36 -12.80 -2.29
C ASP A 463 20.14 -13.76 -3.19
N VAL A 464 19.58 -14.92 -3.56
CA VAL A 464 20.24 -15.95 -4.37
C VAL A 464 19.60 -15.94 -5.75
N GLY A 465 20.39 -15.87 -6.83
CA GLY A 465 19.92 -15.95 -8.22
C GLY A 465 20.41 -17.20 -8.95
N TRP A 466 20.07 -17.35 -10.24
CA TRP A 466 20.52 -18.49 -11.06
C TRP A 466 22.04 -18.56 -11.23
N VAL A 467 22.72 -17.42 -11.16
CA VAL A 467 24.18 -17.29 -11.27
C VAL A 467 24.89 -17.91 -10.05
N ASP A 468 24.20 -17.99 -8.91
CA ASP A 468 24.74 -18.56 -7.68
C ASP A 468 24.52 -20.09 -7.59
N ILE A 469 23.96 -20.71 -8.64
CA ILE A 469 23.70 -22.15 -8.71
C ILE A 469 24.44 -22.75 -9.90
N GLY A 470 25.42 -23.62 -9.63
CA GLY A 470 26.15 -24.34 -10.67
C GLY A 470 25.40 -25.58 -11.18
N GLY A 471 25.33 -25.74 -12.50
CA GLY A 471 24.70 -26.89 -13.17
C GLY A 471 23.16 -26.89 -13.15
N LEU A 472 22.57 -28.08 -13.29
CA LEU A 472 21.12 -28.35 -13.27
C LEU A 472 20.31 -27.64 -14.37
N GLU A 473 20.89 -27.41 -15.55
CA GLU A 473 20.27 -26.58 -16.60
C GLU A 473 18.90 -27.08 -17.04
N GLU A 474 18.74 -28.38 -17.23
CA GLU A 474 17.45 -29.00 -17.58
C GLU A 474 16.38 -28.75 -16.50
N ILE A 475 16.77 -28.82 -15.23
CA ILE A 475 15.86 -28.60 -14.10
C ILE A 475 15.50 -27.11 -13.98
N LYS A 476 16.48 -26.21 -14.16
CA LYS A 476 16.24 -24.76 -14.16
C LYS A 476 15.23 -24.40 -15.25
N GLN A 477 15.43 -24.93 -16.46
CA GLN A 477 14.51 -24.71 -17.56
C GLN A 477 13.11 -25.23 -17.24
N LEU A 478 12.97 -26.45 -16.71
CA LEU A 478 11.68 -27.00 -16.29
C LEU A 478 10.96 -26.10 -15.25
N LEU A 479 11.70 -25.55 -14.28
CA LEU A 479 11.13 -24.66 -13.26
C LEU A 479 10.68 -23.31 -13.85
N VAL A 480 11.43 -22.76 -14.80
CA VAL A 480 11.04 -21.56 -15.55
C VAL A 480 9.75 -21.82 -16.34
N GLU A 481 9.68 -22.95 -17.05
CA GLU A 481 8.50 -23.33 -17.83
C GLU A 481 7.24 -23.56 -16.98
N THR A 482 7.41 -24.11 -15.77
CA THR A 482 6.29 -24.48 -14.89
C THR A 482 5.83 -23.35 -13.97
N VAL A 483 6.70 -22.39 -13.63
CA VAL A 483 6.40 -21.32 -12.67
C VAL A 483 6.40 -19.95 -13.33
N GLU A 484 7.44 -19.61 -14.09
CA GLU A 484 7.60 -18.27 -14.67
C GLU A 484 6.66 -18.05 -15.86
N TRP A 485 6.55 -19.01 -16.79
CA TRP A 485 5.72 -18.87 -17.98
C TRP A 485 4.23 -18.69 -17.67
N PRO A 486 3.60 -19.45 -16.75
CA PRO A 486 2.21 -19.20 -16.37
C PRO A 486 1.95 -17.81 -15.80
N LEU A 487 2.93 -17.23 -15.10
CA LEU A 487 2.83 -15.90 -14.50
C LEU A 487 3.02 -14.79 -15.53
N ARG A 488 3.99 -14.93 -16.45
CA ARG A 488 4.29 -13.92 -17.47
C ARG A 488 3.36 -13.99 -18.68
N HIS A 489 2.83 -15.16 -19.03
CA HIS A 489 2.10 -15.42 -20.27
C HIS A 489 0.67 -15.95 -20.06
N VAL A 490 -0.06 -15.38 -19.09
CA VAL A 490 -1.43 -15.80 -18.71
C VAL A 490 -2.36 -15.98 -19.92
N LEU A 491 -2.35 -15.05 -20.88
CA LEU A 491 -3.23 -15.08 -22.05
C LEU A 491 -2.99 -16.29 -22.97
N ILE A 492 -1.74 -16.75 -23.08
CA ILE A 492 -1.38 -17.91 -23.91
C ILE A 492 -1.91 -19.19 -23.27
N PHE A 493 -1.77 -19.33 -21.95
CA PHE A 493 -2.28 -20.49 -21.21
C PHE A 493 -3.81 -20.54 -21.23
N GLU A 494 -4.49 -19.40 -21.07
CA GLU A 494 -5.96 -19.32 -21.17
C GLU A 494 -6.44 -19.68 -22.59
N HIS A 495 -5.77 -19.20 -23.64
CA HIS A 495 -6.11 -19.53 -25.02
C HIS A 495 -5.84 -21.00 -25.38
N ALA A 496 -4.74 -21.56 -24.88
CA ALA A 496 -4.40 -22.97 -25.08
C ALA A 496 -5.27 -23.94 -24.26
N GLY A 497 -6.08 -23.43 -23.31
CA GLY A 497 -6.90 -24.25 -22.43
C GLY A 497 -6.07 -25.12 -21.47
N VAL A 498 -4.79 -24.79 -21.28
CA VAL A 498 -3.86 -25.54 -20.43
C VAL A 498 -3.91 -24.96 -19.02
N ARG A 499 -4.17 -25.82 -18.04
CA ARG A 499 -4.12 -25.42 -16.63
C ARG A 499 -2.67 -25.47 -16.14
N PRO A 500 -2.14 -24.39 -15.55
CA PRO A 500 -0.81 -24.41 -14.98
C PRO A 500 -0.76 -25.35 -13.76
N SER A 501 0.38 -26.02 -13.59
CA SER A 501 0.65 -26.91 -12.47
C SER A 501 0.75 -26.15 -11.15
N LYS A 502 0.26 -26.74 -10.07
CA LYS A 502 0.15 -26.06 -8.76
C LYS A 502 1.17 -26.53 -7.75
N GLY A 503 1.64 -27.77 -7.88
CA GLY A 503 2.61 -28.34 -6.95
C GLY A 503 3.81 -28.94 -7.67
N ILE A 504 5.00 -28.58 -7.21
CA ILE A 504 6.28 -29.15 -7.63
C ILE A 504 6.98 -29.72 -6.38
N LEU A 505 7.41 -30.98 -6.44
CA LEU A 505 8.16 -31.63 -5.37
C LEU A 505 9.59 -31.94 -5.83
N LEU A 506 10.55 -31.26 -5.23
CA LEU A 506 11.99 -31.46 -5.41
C LEU A 506 12.45 -32.60 -4.49
N HIS A 507 13.08 -33.63 -5.04
CA HIS A 507 13.68 -34.71 -4.25
C HIS A 507 15.12 -35.04 -4.66
N GLY A 508 15.79 -35.88 -3.89
CA GLY A 508 17.16 -36.35 -4.17
C GLY A 508 18.09 -36.28 -2.95
N PRO A 509 19.39 -36.58 -3.10
CA PRO A 509 20.33 -36.64 -1.99
C PRO A 509 20.44 -35.31 -1.21
N PRO A 510 20.78 -35.35 0.08
CA PRO A 510 21.05 -34.15 0.87
C PRO A 510 22.24 -33.37 0.29
N GLY A 511 22.23 -32.04 0.43
CA GLY A 511 23.34 -31.19 -0.03
C GLY A 511 23.37 -30.89 -1.54
N THR A 512 22.33 -31.25 -2.29
CA THR A 512 22.18 -30.96 -3.73
C THR A 512 21.57 -29.59 -4.05
N GLY A 513 21.36 -28.74 -3.04
CA GLY A 513 20.92 -27.35 -3.24
C GLY A 513 19.42 -27.14 -3.48
N LYS A 514 18.54 -28.08 -3.05
CA LYS A 514 17.07 -27.96 -3.20
C LYS A 514 16.51 -26.62 -2.69
N THR A 515 16.93 -26.22 -1.49
CA THR A 515 16.54 -24.95 -0.86
C THR A 515 17.12 -23.74 -1.60
N LEU A 516 18.31 -23.84 -2.18
CA LEU A 516 18.92 -22.76 -2.97
C LEU A 516 18.18 -22.59 -4.31
N LEU A 517 17.83 -23.70 -4.97
CA LEU A 517 17.07 -23.72 -6.22
C LEU A 517 15.70 -23.04 -6.06
N ALA A 518 14.99 -23.35 -4.98
CA ALA A 518 13.73 -22.71 -4.64
C ALA A 518 13.86 -21.20 -4.46
N LYS A 519 14.94 -20.77 -3.80
CA LYS A 519 15.24 -19.36 -3.55
C LYS A 519 15.57 -18.60 -4.85
N ALA A 520 16.40 -19.19 -5.71
CA ALA A 520 16.75 -18.61 -7.00
C ALA A 520 15.54 -18.47 -7.93
N LEU A 521 14.68 -19.49 -7.97
CA LEU A 521 13.45 -19.44 -8.75
C LEU A 521 12.55 -18.28 -8.34
N ALA A 522 12.39 -18.08 -7.03
CA ALA A 522 11.57 -16.99 -6.51
C ALA A 522 12.14 -15.61 -6.83
N ARG A 523 13.48 -15.46 -6.74
CA ARG A 523 14.17 -14.22 -7.10
C ARG A 523 14.01 -13.89 -8.58
N GLU A 524 14.25 -14.84 -9.48
CA GLU A 524 14.15 -14.60 -10.94
C GLU A 524 12.71 -14.33 -11.39
N SER A 525 11.76 -15.01 -10.75
CA SER A 525 10.34 -14.83 -11.06
C SER A 525 9.76 -13.52 -10.49
N GLU A 526 10.52 -12.78 -9.67
CA GLU A 526 10.09 -11.56 -8.97
C GLU A 526 8.78 -11.75 -8.18
N VAL A 527 8.61 -12.93 -7.57
CA VAL A 527 7.40 -13.28 -6.80
C VAL A 527 7.67 -13.36 -5.32
N ASN A 528 6.61 -13.18 -4.53
CA ASN A 528 6.68 -13.33 -3.08
C ASN A 528 7.06 -14.78 -2.70
N PHE A 529 7.97 -14.95 -1.75
CA PHE A 529 8.46 -16.26 -1.32
C PHE A 529 8.17 -16.51 0.15
N ILE A 530 7.37 -17.53 0.45
CA ILE A 530 7.04 -17.95 1.81
C ILE A 530 7.75 -19.26 2.09
N ALA A 531 8.86 -19.20 2.83
CA ALA A 531 9.58 -20.40 3.25
C ALA A 531 9.03 -20.95 4.58
N VAL A 532 8.66 -22.22 4.57
CA VAL A 532 8.17 -22.94 5.74
C VAL A 532 9.01 -24.19 5.95
N LYS A 533 9.73 -24.24 7.07
CA LYS A 533 10.46 -25.45 7.47
C LYS A 533 9.49 -26.39 8.19
N GLY A 534 9.39 -27.65 7.75
CA GLY A 534 8.47 -28.66 8.32
C GLY A 534 8.42 -28.69 9.85
N PRO A 535 9.57 -28.78 10.55
CA PRO A 535 9.61 -28.80 12.02
C PRO A 535 9.05 -27.53 12.70
N GLN A 536 9.13 -26.36 12.05
CA GLN A 536 8.67 -25.09 12.65
C GLN A 536 7.14 -25.01 12.78
N LEU A 537 6.39 -25.63 11.86
CA LEU A 537 4.93 -25.68 11.94
C LEU A 537 4.45 -26.54 13.11
N LEU A 538 5.20 -27.60 13.43
CA LEU A 538 4.91 -28.51 14.54
C LEU A 538 5.26 -27.88 15.89
N SER A 539 6.35 -27.10 15.96
CA SER A 539 6.86 -26.56 17.24
C SER A 539 6.24 -25.22 17.63
N LYS A 540 5.92 -24.32 16.68
CA LYS A 540 5.37 -22.99 16.98
C LYS A 540 3.93 -23.02 17.49
N TRP A 541 3.20 -24.09 17.19
CA TRP A 541 1.77 -24.21 17.44
C TRP A 541 1.48 -25.48 18.26
N VAL A 542 1.82 -25.45 19.55
CA VAL A 542 1.53 -26.55 20.47
C VAL A 542 0.01 -26.67 20.63
N GLY A 543 -0.59 -27.67 19.96
CA GLY A 543 -2.02 -27.98 20.05
C GLY A 543 -2.90 -27.50 18.88
N GLU A 544 -2.40 -26.67 17.96
CA GLU A 544 -3.17 -26.13 16.81
C GLU A 544 -2.39 -26.09 15.48
N SER A 545 -1.53 -27.08 15.19
CA SER A 545 -0.70 -27.10 13.98
C SER A 545 -1.50 -27.03 12.66
N GLU A 546 -2.78 -27.45 12.64
CA GLU A 546 -3.69 -27.26 11.50
C GLU A 546 -3.95 -25.79 11.15
N ARG A 547 -4.10 -24.93 12.17
CA ARG A 547 -4.33 -23.49 11.96
C ARG A 547 -3.09 -22.85 11.34
N GLY A 548 -1.90 -23.31 11.71
CA GLY A 548 -0.64 -22.88 11.11
C GLY A 548 -0.60 -23.12 9.59
N VAL A 549 -1.05 -24.29 9.12
CA VAL A 549 -1.14 -24.58 7.69
C VAL A 549 -2.15 -23.65 7.00
N ARG A 550 -3.37 -23.52 7.53
CA ARG A 550 -4.39 -22.60 6.96
C ARG A 550 -3.87 -21.17 6.86
N GLU A 551 -3.16 -20.74 7.88
CA GLU A 551 -2.62 -19.39 7.97
C GLU A 551 -1.52 -19.16 6.92
N VAL A 552 -0.62 -20.12 6.69
CA VAL A 552 0.38 -20.03 5.61
C VAL A 552 -0.29 -19.88 4.25
N PHE A 553 -1.28 -20.73 3.92
CA PHE A 553 -1.99 -20.63 2.65
C PHE A 553 -2.87 -19.37 2.56
N ARG A 554 -3.42 -18.87 3.67
CA ARG A 554 -4.10 -17.56 3.72
C ARG A 554 -3.15 -16.42 3.38
N LYS A 555 -1.97 -16.40 4.00
CA LYS A 555 -0.94 -15.38 3.74
C LYS A 555 -0.46 -15.41 2.30
N ALA A 556 -0.21 -16.60 1.76
CA ALA A 556 0.16 -16.78 0.35
C ALA A 556 -0.91 -16.25 -0.61
N ARG A 557 -2.20 -16.48 -0.30
CA ARG A 557 -3.33 -15.97 -1.10
C ARG A 557 -3.40 -14.44 -1.08
N MET A 558 -3.15 -13.81 0.05
CA MET A 558 -3.12 -12.35 0.16
C MET A 558 -1.92 -11.73 -0.56
N ALA A 559 -0.82 -12.49 -0.67
CA ALA A 559 0.42 -12.08 -1.31
C ALA A 559 0.57 -12.58 -2.76
N ALA A 560 -0.51 -13.04 -3.41
CA ALA A 560 -0.43 -13.52 -4.79
C ALA A 560 -0.01 -12.38 -5.77
N PRO A 561 0.93 -12.61 -6.71
CA PRO A 561 1.59 -13.88 -7.03
C PRO A 561 2.67 -14.31 -6.02
N CYS A 562 2.63 -15.57 -5.58
CA CYS A 562 3.47 -16.08 -4.49
C CYS A 562 3.87 -17.55 -4.68
N ILE A 563 5.11 -17.89 -4.31
CA ILE A 563 5.60 -19.25 -4.15
C ILE A 563 5.61 -19.61 -2.66
N ILE A 564 4.97 -20.72 -2.30
CA ILE A 564 5.07 -21.32 -0.97
C ILE A 564 6.11 -22.44 -1.04
N PHE A 565 7.18 -22.35 -0.26
CA PHE A 565 8.22 -23.36 -0.20
C PHE A 565 8.18 -24.16 1.10
N PHE A 566 7.85 -25.44 1.01
CA PHE A 566 7.93 -26.38 2.14
C PHE A 566 9.25 -27.14 2.12
N ASP A 567 10.15 -26.81 3.05
CA ASP A 567 11.40 -27.55 3.24
C ASP A 567 11.18 -28.71 4.22
N GLU A 568 11.81 -29.86 3.95
CA GLU A 568 11.64 -31.10 4.72
C GLU A 568 10.16 -31.52 4.85
N ILE A 569 9.44 -31.60 3.72
CA ILE A 569 8.01 -31.94 3.73
C ILE A 569 7.74 -33.34 4.32
N ASP A 570 8.71 -34.24 4.31
CA ASP A 570 8.63 -35.56 4.95
C ASP A 570 8.50 -35.46 6.48
N ALA A 571 8.92 -34.37 7.11
CA ALA A 571 8.69 -34.11 8.53
C ALA A 571 7.25 -33.66 8.81
N LEU A 572 6.63 -32.92 7.86
CA LEU A 572 5.26 -32.42 7.97
C LEU A 572 4.22 -33.49 7.59
N ALA A 573 4.55 -34.31 6.60
CA ALA A 573 3.67 -35.31 6.01
C ALA A 573 4.37 -36.68 5.85
N PRO A 574 4.76 -37.33 6.96
CA PRO A 574 5.35 -38.65 6.90
C PRO A 574 4.33 -39.70 6.43
N ARG A 575 4.81 -40.81 5.87
CA ARG A 575 3.98 -41.98 5.57
C ARG A 575 3.28 -42.44 6.84
N ARG A 576 1.99 -42.74 6.70
CA ARG A 576 1.14 -43.25 7.78
C ARG A 576 1.69 -44.60 8.28
N SER A 577 2.41 -44.57 9.40
CA SER A 577 2.81 -45.77 10.14
C SER A 577 1.73 -46.10 11.17
N GLY A 578 1.26 -47.35 11.22
CA GLY A 578 0.13 -47.79 12.05
C GLY A 578 0.37 -47.83 13.57
N GLY A 579 1.00 -46.81 14.18
CA GLY A 579 1.30 -46.71 15.60
C GLY A 579 0.85 -45.37 16.22
N GLY A 580 0.47 -45.39 17.50
CA GLY A 580 -0.46 -44.46 18.17
C GLY A 580 -0.05 -42.99 18.40
N ASP A 581 1.10 -42.51 17.91
CA ASP A 581 1.52 -41.09 18.06
C ASP A 581 1.05 -40.17 16.89
N SER A 582 0.24 -40.71 15.96
CA SER A 582 -0.02 -40.13 14.62
C SER A 582 -1.21 -39.15 14.51
N GLN A 583 -2.04 -38.97 15.56
CA GLN A 583 -3.30 -38.22 15.38
C GLN A 583 -3.14 -36.73 15.07
N VAL A 584 -2.05 -36.10 15.49
CA VAL A 584 -1.80 -34.66 15.22
C VAL A 584 -1.22 -34.47 13.82
N THR A 585 -0.29 -35.33 13.41
CA THR A 585 0.32 -35.29 12.07
C THR A 585 -0.69 -35.65 10.99
N GLU A 586 -1.55 -36.66 11.21
CA GLU A 586 -2.63 -37.02 10.26
C GLU A 586 -3.60 -35.87 9.98
N ARG A 587 -3.91 -35.10 11.02
CA ARG A 587 -4.75 -33.90 10.97
C ARG A 587 -4.09 -32.78 10.16
N VAL A 588 -2.80 -32.55 10.37
CA VAL A 588 -1.99 -31.60 9.59
C VAL A 588 -1.89 -32.00 8.11
N VAL A 589 -1.65 -33.29 7.83
CA VAL A 589 -1.63 -33.80 6.44
C VAL A 589 -2.99 -33.61 5.78
N SER A 590 -4.08 -33.95 6.46
CA SER A 590 -5.44 -33.78 5.92
C SER A 590 -5.75 -32.31 5.62
N GLN A 591 -5.32 -31.40 6.49
CA GLN A 591 -5.43 -29.96 6.24
C GLN A 591 -4.59 -29.52 5.04
N LEU A 592 -3.34 -29.97 4.93
CA LEU A 592 -2.46 -29.65 3.79
C LEU A 592 -3.05 -30.13 2.46
N LEU A 593 -3.62 -31.34 2.43
CA LEU A 593 -4.32 -31.86 1.26
C LEU A 593 -5.54 -31.01 0.90
N THR A 594 -6.31 -30.58 1.90
CA THR A 594 -7.47 -29.70 1.70
C THR A 594 -7.06 -28.35 1.12
N GLU A 595 -5.95 -27.76 1.59
CA GLU A 595 -5.43 -26.50 1.04
C GLU A 595 -4.89 -26.68 -0.39
N LEU A 596 -4.16 -27.77 -0.67
CA LEU A 596 -3.67 -28.08 -2.02
C LEU A 596 -4.81 -28.28 -3.02
N ASP A 597 -5.84 -29.03 -2.64
CA ASP A 597 -7.05 -29.24 -3.46
C ASP A 597 -7.86 -27.92 -3.57
N GLY A 598 -7.81 -27.04 -2.55
CA GLY A 598 -8.47 -25.73 -2.54
C GLY A 598 -7.78 -24.63 -3.37
N ILE A 599 -6.52 -24.82 -3.78
CA ILE A 599 -5.82 -23.91 -4.70
C ILE A 599 -6.46 -23.94 -6.10
N GLU A 600 -7.35 -24.90 -6.40
CA GLU A 600 -8.01 -24.99 -7.70
C GLU A 600 -8.79 -23.74 -8.14
N GLU A 601 -9.26 -22.93 -7.20
CA GLU A 601 -10.05 -21.73 -7.48
C GLU A 601 -9.20 -20.44 -7.66
N LEU A 602 -7.88 -20.50 -7.45
CA LEU A 602 -7.06 -19.31 -7.21
C LEU A 602 -5.91 -19.16 -8.23
N LYS A 603 -5.88 -18.01 -8.91
CA LYS A 603 -4.83 -17.66 -9.88
C LYS A 603 -3.59 -17.11 -9.15
N GLY A 604 -2.41 -17.70 -9.40
CA GLY A 604 -1.11 -17.09 -9.05
C GLY A 604 -0.41 -17.59 -7.77
N VAL A 605 -0.85 -18.69 -7.14
CA VAL A 605 -0.11 -19.32 -6.03
C VAL A 605 0.47 -20.65 -6.50
N VAL A 606 1.77 -20.84 -6.31
CA VAL A 606 2.50 -22.07 -6.64
C VAL A 606 3.09 -22.68 -5.37
N VAL A 607 2.96 -23.99 -5.19
CA VAL A 607 3.52 -24.71 -4.06
C VAL A 607 4.74 -25.51 -4.51
N LEU A 608 5.88 -25.21 -3.90
CA LEU A 608 7.13 -25.92 -4.09
C LEU A 608 7.44 -26.66 -2.78
N ALA A 609 7.82 -27.93 -2.85
CA ALA A 609 8.23 -28.70 -1.69
C ALA A 609 9.58 -29.36 -1.94
N ALA A 610 10.37 -29.57 -0.88
CA ALA A 610 11.63 -30.28 -0.93
C ALA A 610 11.67 -31.44 0.08
N THR A 611 12.21 -32.57 -0.33
CA THR A 611 12.52 -33.69 0.57
C THR A 611 13.82 -34.38 0.16
N ASN A 612 14.54 -34.92 1.14
CA ASN A 612 15.68 -35.79 0.86
C ASN A 612 15.26 -37.25 0.66
N ARG A 613 14.01 -37.59 1.04
CA ARG A 613 13.52 -38.97 1.15
C ARG A 613 12.09 -39.09 0.67
N LEU A 614 11.93 -39.26 -0.64
CA LEU A 614 10.61 -39.46 -1.27
C LEU A 614 9.87 -40.68 -0.70
N ASP A 615 10.61 -41.71 -0.26
CA ASP A 615 10.07 -42.92 0.36
C ASP A 615 9.34 -42.66 1.69
N ARG A 616 9.60 -41.53 2.35
CA ARG A 616 9.00 -41.16 3.64
C ARG A 616 7.77 -40.27 3.51
N VAL A 617 7.44 -39.73 2.34
CA VAL A 617 6.30 -38.83 2.14
C VAL A 617 4.99 -39.62 1.96
N ASP A 618 3.87 -39.10 2.50
CA ASP A 618 2.54 -39.69 2.28
C ASP A 618 2.21 -39.73 0.77
N PRO A 619 1.92 -40.92 0.18
CA PRO A 619 1.57 -41.07 -1.23
C PRO A 619 0.34 -40.26 -1.66
N ALA A 620 -0.51 -39.82 -0.72
CA ALA A 620 -1.63 -38.93 -1.01
C ALA A 620 -1.16 -37.59 -1.61
N LEU A 621 0.01 -37.09 -1.22
CA LEU A 621 0.56 -35.83 -1.75
C LEU A 621 1.04 -35.97 -3.21
N LEU A 622 1.42 -37.18 -3.61
CA LEU A 622 1.95 -37.50 -4.95
C LEU A 622 0.86 -37.78 -5.99
N ARG A 623 -0.42 -37.60 -5.62
CA ARG A 623 -1.53 -37.82 -6.56
C ARG A 623 -1.70 -36.61 -7.49
N PRO A 624 -2.16 -36.84 -8.74
CA PRO A 624 -2.46 -35.75 -9.68
C PRO A 624 -3.43 -34.73 -9.07
N GLY A 625 -3.18 -33.44 -9.33
CA GLY A 625 -3.90 -32.30 -8.77
C GLY A 625 -3.23 -31.68 -7.53
N ARG A 626 -2.15 -32.29 -7.03
CA ARG A 626 -1.37 -31.84 -5.86
C ARG A 626 0.06 -31.54 -6.28
N PHE A 627 1.01 -32.44 -6.00
CA PHE A 627 2.36 -32.36 -6.58
C PHE A 627 2.37 -33.07 -7.93
N ASP A 628 2.08 -32.31 -8.99
CA ASP A 628 2.00 -32.80 -10.36
C ASP A 628 3.39 -33.12 -10.94
N PHE A 629 4.42 -32.38 -10.51
CA PHE A 629 5.79 -32.55 -10.96
C PHE A 629 6.70 -33.06 -9.84
N LEU A 630 7.34 -34.20 -10.10
CA LEU A 630 8.38 -34.78 -9.27
C LEU A 630 9.72 -34.54 -9.95
N VAL A 631 10.56 -33.72 -9.33
CA VAL A 631 11.84 -33.30 -9.89
C VAL A 631 12.97 -33.90 -9.04
N GLU A 632 13.73 -34.81 -9.65
CA GLU A 632 14.89 -35.41 -9.01
C GLU A 632 16.13 -34.54 -9.22
N LEU A 633 16.78 -34.11 -8.14
CA LEU A 633 18.08 -33.45 -8.21
C LEU A 633 19.19 -34.51 -8.10
N PRO A 634 19.96 -34.74 -9.18
CA PRO A 634 21.06 -35.69 -9.16
C PRO A 634 22.27 -35.15 -8.39
N ILE A 635 23.24 -36.04 -8.13
CA ILE A 635 24.58 -35.65 -7.67
C ILE A 635 25.26 -34.88 -8.82
N PRO A 636 25.96 -33.75 -8.55
CA PRO A 636 26.59 -32.95 -9.61
C PRO A 636 27.59 -33.74 -10.47
N ASP A 637 27.46 -33.60 -11.79
CA ASP A 637 28.43 -34.09 -12.77
C ASP A 637 29.71 -33.25 -12.77
N ARG A 638 30.70 -33.62 -13.58
CA ARG A 638 32.01 -32.95 -13.62
C ARG A 638 31.87 -31.44 -13.89
N ASP A 639 31.06 -31.06 -14.86
CA ASP A 639 30.91 -29.68 -15.32
C ASP A 639 30.10 -28.84 -14.30
N ALA A 640 29.09 -29.44 -13.66
CA ALA A 640 28.38 -28.84 -12.54
C ALA A 640 29.30 -28.64 -11.34
N ARG A 641 30.15 -29.62 -10.99
CA ARG A 641 31.14 -29.47 -9.90
C ARG A 641 32.12 -28.35 -10.17
N LEU A 642 32.64 -28.26 -11.39
CA LEU A 642 33.52 -27.15 -11.80
C LEU A 642 32.81 -25.79 -11.63
N SER A 643 31.56 -25.70 -12.08
CA SER A 643 30.74 -24.48 -11.93
C SER A 643 30.51 -24.12 -10.46
N ILE A 644 30.18 -25.10 -9.62
CA ILE A 644 30.00 -24.92 -8.17
C ILE A 644 31.30 -24.45 -7.51
N LEU A 645 32.44 -25.02 -7.88
CA LEU A 645 33.76 -24.61 -7.40
C LEU A 645 34.07 -23.16 -7.78
N HIS A 646 33.79 -22.75 -9.02
CA HIS A 646 33.95 -21.35 -9.45
C HIS A 646 33.09 -20.39 -8.62
N ILE A 647 31.85 -20.75 -8.32
CA ILE A 647 30.94 -19.91 -7.51
C ILE A 647 31.49 -19.73 -6.10
N HIS A 648 31.88 -20.80 -5.42
CA HIS A 648 32.37 -20.73 -4.04
C HIS A 648 33.78 -20.12 -3.91
N THR A 649 34.58 -20.16 -4.98
CA THR A 649 35.94 -19.58 -4.99
C THR A 649 36.01 -18.15 -5.52
N ARG A 650 34.92 -17.60 -6.07
CA ARG A 650 34.88 -16.24 -6.65
C ARG A 650 35.34 -15.12 -5.71
N GLY A 651 35.09 -15.27 -4.40
CA GLY A 651 35.51 -14.32 -3.37
C GLY A 651 36.81 -14.70 -2.64
N MET A 652 37.46 -15.80 -3.03
CA MET A 652 38.67 -16.29 -2.38
C MET A 652 39.91 -15.83 -3.13
N PRO A 653 40.93 -15.28 -2.44
CA PRO A 653 42.19 -14.95 -3.07
C PRO A 653 42.97 -16.24 -3.33
N LEU A 654 42.87 -16.76 -4.55
CA LEU A 654 43.56 -17.98 -4.97
C LEU A 654 44.97 -17.66 -5.45
N THR A 655 45.88 -18.58 -5.18
CA THR A 655 47.20 -18.63 -5.80
C THR A 655 47.12 -19.15 -7.25
N GLY A 656 48.10 -18.82 -8.09
CA GLY A 656 48.13 -19.24 -9.50
C GLY A 656 48.33 -20.75 -9.73
N ASP A 657 48.68 -21.51 -8.70
CA ASP A 657 48.84 -22.98 -8.74
C ASP A 657 47.53 -23.76 -8.50
N VAL A 658 46.42 -23.10 -8.19
CA VAL A 658 45.12 -23.76 -7.99
C VAL A 658 44.42 -23.95 -9.33
N SER A 659 44.28 -25.21 -9.77
CA SER A 659 43.41 -25.58 -10.91
C SER A 659 42.09 -26.15 -10.40
N LEU A 660 41.00 -25.44 -10.71
CA LEU A 660 39.64 -25.86 -10.35
C LEU A 660 39.18 -27.06 -11.18
N GLU A 661 39.71 -27.22 -12.39
CA GLU A 661 39.46 -28.38 -13.26
C GLU A 661 39.99 -29.67 -12.62
N SER A 662 41.24 -29.64 -12.12
CA SER A 662 41.82 -30.78 -11.40
C SER A 662 41.05 -31.12 -10.12
N LEU A 663 40.56 -30.09 -9.40
CA LEU A 663 39.74 -30.32 -8.22
C LEU A 663 38.39 -30.96 -8.59
N ALA A 664 37.73 -30.53 -9.66
CA ALA A 664 36.47 -31.11 -10.13
C ALA A 664 36.61 -32.60 -10.53
N ASP A 665 37.77 -32.97 -11.06
CA ASP A 665 38.14 -34.36 -11.39
C ASP A 665 38.34 -35.22 -10.13
N GLN A 666 38.88 -34.64 -9.06
CA GLN A 666 39.19 -35.36 -7.81
C GLN A 666 38.02 -35.45 -6.82
N THR A 667 36.95 -34.68 -7.03
CA THR A 667 35.76 -34.60 -6.16
C THR A 667 34.56 -35.37 -6.73
N GLU A 668 34.78 -36.50 -7.40
CA GLU A 668 33.68 -37.34 -7.88
C GLU A 668 32.80 -37.81 -6.72
N GLY A 669 31.47 -37.74 -6.91
CA GLY A 669 30.48 -38.12 -5.89
C GLY A 669 30.21 -37.07 -4.81
N PHE A 670 30.88 -35.92 -4.83
CA PHE A 670 30.65 -34.85 -3.85
C PHE A 670 29.36 -34.09 -4.17
N SER A 671 28.57 -33.78 -3.13
CA SER A 671 27.41 -32.88 -3.26
C SER A 671 27.85 -31.41 -3.30
N GLY A 672 26.94 -30.50 -3.65
CA GLY A 672 27.23 -29.06 -3.62
C GLY A 672 27.66 -28.57 -2.24
N ALA A 673 27.01 -29.07 -1.18
CA ALA A 673 27.38 -28.78 0.20
C ALA A 673 28.77 -29.36 0.59
N ASP A 674 29.18 -30.46 -0.04
CA ASP A 674 30.52 -31.02 0.17
C ASP A 674 31.61 -30.18 -0.48
N LEU A 675 31.35 -29.65 -1.68
CA LEU A 675 32.24 -28.74 -2.39
C LEU A 675 32.36 -27.39 -1.69
N GLU A 676 31.25 -26.82 -1.21
CA GLU A 676 31.26 -25.62 -0.36
C GLU A 676 32.12 -25.87 0.88
N GLY A 677 31.89 -27.00 1.55
CA GLY A 677 32.65 -27.39 2.72
C GLY A 677 34.14 -27.59 2.44
N LEU A 678 34.50 -28.12 1.27
CA LEU A 678 35.90 -28.26 0.83
C LEU A 678 36.56 -26.87 0.72
N CYS A 679 35.92 -25.94 0.02
CA CYS A 679 36.44 -24.57 -0.14
C CYS A 679 36.59 -23.86 1.21
N ARG A 680 35.59 -24.01 2.08
CA ARG A 680 35.62 -23.44 3.44
C ARG A 680 36.74 -24.03 4.29
N GLU A 681 36.96 -25.34 4.23
CA GLU A 681 38.00 -26.02 5.02
C GLU A 681 39.40 -25.64 4.50
N ALA A 682 39.58 -25.50 3.18
CA ALA A 682 40.81 -24.97 2.58
C ALA A 682 41.08 -23.52 3.00
N ALA A 683 40.07 -22.65 2.96
CA ALA A 683 40.20 -21.27 3.42
C ALA A 683 40.55 -21.18 4.92
N LEU A 684 39.93 -22.01 5.77
CA LEU A 684 40.25 -22.06 7.20
C LEU A 684 41.68 -22.55 7.48
N GLN A 685 42.20 -23.50 6.68
CA GLN A 685 43.60 -23.93 6.78
C GLN A 685 44.55 -22.79 6.42
N ALA A 686 44.27 -22.07 5.32
CA ALA A 686 45.05 -20.89 4.93
C ALA A 686 45.01 -19.81 6.02
N ILE A 687 43.85 -19.54 6.63
CA ILE A 687 43.71 -18.57 7.72
C ILE A 687 44.54 -18.97 8.94
N ARG A 688 44.54 -20.25 9.32
CA ARG A 688 45.34 -20.74 10.45
C ARG A 688 46.84 -20.53 10.18
N GLU A 689 47.31 -20.94 9.01
CA GLU A 689 48.71 -20.76 8.61
C GLU A 689 49.13 -19.28 8.61
N PHE A 690 48.25 -18.40 8.13
CA PHE A 690 48.49 -16.95 8.12
C PHE A 690 48.53 -16.33 9.52
N LEU A 691 47.63 -16.73 10.42
CA LEU A 691 47.58 -16.26 11.81
C LEU A 691 48.74 -16.79 12.65
N GLU A 692 49.22 -18.01 12.38
CA GLU A 692 50.41 -18.56 13.03
C GLU A 692 51.70 -17.84 12.61
N ARG A 693 51.72 -17.27 11.39
CA ARG A 693 52.85 -16.49 10.87
C ARG A 693 52.83 -15.01 11.26
N SER A 694 51.67 -14.46 11.61
CA SER A 694 51.49 -13.00 11.80
C SER A 694 51.04 -12.65 13.22
N GLU A 695 51.89 -11.99 14.01
CA GLU A 695 51.55 -11.53 15.37
C GLU A 695 50.59 -10.31 15.40
N LYS A 696 50.46 -9.56 14.29
CA LYS A 696 49.54 -8.43 14.14
C LYS A 696 48.86 -8.45 12.77
N VAL A 697 47.52 -8.41 12.76
CA VAL A 697 46.71 -8.34 11.54
C VAL A 697 46.42 -6.86 11.22
N GLY A 698 46.99 -6.35 10.14
CA GLY A 698 46.74 -5.00 9.60
C GLY A 698 46.35 -5.06 8.12
N GLN A 699 45.75 -4.00 7.57
CA GLN A 699 45.31 -3.95 6.16
C GLN A 699 46.44 -4.21 5.16
N GLU A 700 47.68 -3.85 5.51
CA GLU A 700 48.88 -4.06 4.67
C GLU A 700 49.29 -5.54 4.55
N ASN A 701 49.00 -6.37 5.55
CA ASN A 701 49.36 -7.81 5.52
C ASN A 701 48.28 -8.68 4.86
N LEU A 702 47.09 -8.13 4.59
CA LEU A 702 45.99 -8.87 3.96
C LEU A 702 46.22 -9.14 2.48
N GLU A 703 47.06 -8.34 1.81
CA GLU A 703 47.42 -8.55 0.40
C GLU A 703 48.25 -9.82 0.18
N ASP A 704 48.98 -10.28 1.22
CA ASP A 704 49.79 -11.51 1.20
C ASP A 704 48.98 -12.78 1.51
N PHE A 705 47.70 -12.65 1.87
CA PHE A 705 46.84 -13.79 2.20
C PHE A 705 46.32 -14.47 0.92
N LEU A 706 46.87 -15.64 0.61
CA LEU A 706 46.45 -16.45 -0.55
C LEU A 706 46.16 -17.89 -0.15
N VAL A 707 45.15 -18.48 -0.81
CA VAL A 707 44.79 -19.90 -0.66
C VAL A 707 45.54 -20.72 -1.72
N GLY A 708 46.55 -21.47 -1.26
CA GLY A 708 47.35 -22.45 -2.02
C GLY A 708 46.65 -23.76 -2.36
N ASN A 709 47.17 -24.48 -3.37
CA ASN A 709 46.72 -25.84 -3.70
C ASN A 709 46.97 -26.83 -2.54
N SER A 710 48.03 -26.62 -1.75
CA SER A 710 48.34 -27.41 -0.53
C SER A 710 47.19 -27.44 0.48
N HIS A 711 46.45 -26.33 0.62
CA HIS A 711 45.29 -26.25 1.52
C HIS A 711 44.09 -27.05 0.98
N PHE A 712 43.89 -27.06 -0.34
CA PHE A 712 42.84 -27.88 -0.96
C PHE A 712 43.16 -29.37 -0.87
N GLU A 713 44.42 -29.78 -1.05
CA GLU A 713 44.85 -31.16 -0.84
C GLU A 713 44.67 -31.60 0.63
N GLY A 714 45.06 -30.74 1.58
CA GLY A 714 44.84 -30.97 3.01
C GLY A 714 43.35 -31.14 3.37
N ALA A 715 42.48 -30.32 2.78
CA ALA A 715 41.03 -30.41 2.96
C ALA A 715 40.44 -31.69 2.32
N LEU A 716 40.88 -32.08 1.12
CA LEU A 716 40.47 -33.31 0.45
C LEU A 716 40.81 -34.55 1.29
N LEU A 717 42.01 -34.61 1.87
CA LEU A 717 42.45 -35.70 2.74
C LEU A 717 41.61 -35.78 4.02
N ALA A 718 41.30 -34.65 4.65
CA ALA A 718 40.47 -34.60 5.85
C ALA A 718 39.04 -35.08 5.59
N ARG A 719 38.44 -34.69 4.45
CA ARG A 719 37.10 -35.09 4.02
C ARG A 719 37.00 -36.58 3.66
N ARG A 720 37.97 -37.12 2.92
CA ARG A 720 38.01 -38.56 2.59
C ARG A 720 38.13 -39.43 3.84
N ARG A 721 38.87 -38.99 4.87
CA ARG A 721 38.92 -39.70 6.17
C ARG A 721 37.55 -39.74 6.89
N ARG A 722 36.75 -38.68 6.77
CA ARG A 722 35.39 -38.62 7.35
C ARG A 722 34.39 -39.52 6.60
N GLN A 723 34.48 -39.59 5.27
CA GLN A 723 33.63 -40.48 4.45
C GLN A 723 33.92 -41.97 4.65
N VAL A 724 35.15 -42.35 5.01
CA VAL A 724 35.50 -43.76 5.33
C VAL A 724 35.07 -44.16 6.76
N SER A 725 34.72 -43.19 7.61
CA SER A 725 34.31 -43.41 9.00
C SER A 725 32.78 -43.39 9.22
N GLN A 726 32.00 -43.06 8.20
CA GLN A 726 30.53 -43.17 8.14
C GLN A 726 30.14 -44.33 7.25
#